data_AF-A0A0D2YB03-F1
#
_entry.id   AF-A0A0D2YB03-F1
#
_cell.length_a   1.000
_cell.length_b   1.000
_cell.length_c   1.000
_cell.angle_alpha   90.00
_cell.angle_beta   90.00
_cell.angle_gamma   90.00
#
_symmetry.space_group_name_H-M   'P 1'
#
loop_
_entity.id
_entity.type
_entity.pdbx_description
1 polymer ?
#
loop_
_entity_poly.entity_id
_entity_poly.type
_entity_poly.pdbx_seq_one_letter_code
_entity_poly.pdbx_strand_id
1 'polypeptide(L)'
;MRLINVENLKLETFIGSQIPPYAILSHRWGNDDEEVTFKDMTRGTTEKVGMTKVKGCCRQAKKDNLKYAWIDTCCIDKESSKELDEAINSMFQWYRRADVCYTYMADVPHEQDIWESTSSFSTSSWFTRGWTLQELLAPGEIHFFDETWNPIGTKEDLASEIENITGIARKFLLGWVDFHQASVAQRMSWASKRKTKREEDIAYCLLGIFNVTMPMIYGEGHKAFERLQLKIMEQTTDDSIFAWGVKVQGMESESQTSPREDDMSAGIFASSPADFAKCGRIVPKAPDPACINTFAVSGGYIHTSLKLRSSLNGVTYGLLNCGLENTTDGIIAIPLHCTTPSVVTIREYIRPLGYGPILLSGRRTDYRDGQEVRIRVNRQTRPTKMTGRRFWLHIDGHQKLKLHLQEIWPPFSWDRGRAFVTEIDDINRNFRRKHLARFTTRAERGSDIIVVLDFSIDTVKECADCFVIAAPESLDLSMINASLEYMQPEHLQDKVIDNGNVIVKVSVEIEDIPQGSIFLMRMARTDEKPRTIVDPCHHISKAAEMYMFISSLCQAEIAEDTMKEVIDGQATPSKLWLSLKDELDAVAEKQRLLAEERARIECEMRTAKDRIQQFESTIEEGRKRLKELEDQTAGHAKNLEEMDGADGPANWVETLIQNQLNKQKAPRNTEIPVSAGPSLLPTRLINNQQTMGGYIPLLWAAANGKKRILRALIDRGADLEVRNTDNSYTALIYAAAYGRVSAASLLLRKGAMIEARNKDGDSALMVAAHEAHASVVSLLIDRGADIEARNTFGNTPLSIAARRGRDAVVKALLEKGADIEAKNQWGDTPLSRACIYGRVGVARMLIDKGAKVDVKNKKGVTPLQLAEKNGQTEVVDMLRAYPIVLNQKCIF
;
A
#
# COMPACT_ATOMS: atom_id res chain seq x y z
N MET A 1 8.59 -18.16 -27.48
CA MET A 1 8.09 -17.58 -28.74
C MET A 1 7.36 -18.67 -29.51
N ARG A 2 6.22 -18.37 -30.14
CA ARG A 2 5.57 -19.30 -31.09
C ARG A 2 5.85 -18.82 -32.52
N LEU A 3 6.08 -19.75 -33.45
CA LEU A 3 6.30 -19.47 -34.87
C LEU A 3 5.37 -20.35 -35.72
N ILE A 4 4.95 -19.85 -36.87
CA ILE A 4 4.19 -20.62 -37.88
C ILE A 4 5.19 -21.40 -38.73
N ASN A 5 5.05 -22.72 -38.80
CA ASN A 5 5.76 -23.56 -39.76
C ASN A 5 5.20 -23.32 -41.17
N VAL A 6 6.05 -22.89 -42.12
CA VAL A 6 5.61 -22.43 -43.44
C VAL A 6 5.08 -23.54 -44.35
N GLU A 7 5.34 -24.81 -44.03
CA GLU A 7 4.95 -25.96 -44.85
C GLU A 7 3.56 -26.50 -44.47
N ASN A 8 3.18 -26.40 -43.20
CA ASN A 8 1.97 -27.01 -42.65
C ASN A 8 1.04 -26.03 -41.91
N LEU A 9 1.44 -24.75 -41.80
CA LEU A 9 0.72 -23.65 -41.13
C LEU A 9 0.42 -23.88 -39.64
N LYS A 10 1.08 -24.82 -38.97
CA LYS A 10 0.92 -25.05 -37.52
C LYS A 10 1.85 -24.15 -36.71
N LEU A 11 1.44 -23.87 -35.47
CA LEU A 11 2.26 -23.15 -34.50
C LEU A 11 3.20 -24.10 -33.76
N GLU A 12 4.49 -23.80 -33.78
CA GLU A 12 5.55 -24.48 -33.04
C GLU A 12 6.15 -23.55 -31.98
N THR A 13 6.56 -24.08 -30.82
CA THR A 13 6.96 -23.29 -29.65
C THR A 13 8.46 -23.43 -29.36
N PHE A 14 9.16 -22.31 -29.30
CA PHE A 14 10.62 -22.22 -29.11
C PHE A 14 10.96 -21.41 -27.85
N ILE A 15 11.99 -21.86 -27.13
CA ILE A 15 12.38 -21.33 -25.80
C ILE A 15 13.88 -21.00 -25.80
N GLY A 16 14.25 -19.88 -25.18
CA GLY A 16 15.65 -19.48 -24.98
C GLY A 16 16.42 -19.22 -26.28
N SER A 17 17.60 -19.83 -26.40
CA SER A 17 18.48 -19.70 -27.57
C SER A 17 18.07 -20.57 -28.78
N GLN A 18 17.12 -21.49 -28.60
CA GLN A 18 16.69 -22.45 -29.65
C GLN A 18 15.66 -21.88 -30.63
N ILE A 19 15.61 -20.56 -30.81
CA ILE A 19 14.73 -19.92 -31.80
C ILE A 19 15.41 -20.01 -33.17
N PRO A 20 14.84 -20.75 -34.15
CA PRO A 20 15.41 -20.88 -35.49
C PRO A 20 15.23 -19.57 -36.30
N PRO A 21 15.94 -19.42 -37.44
CA PRO A 21 15.68 -18.36 -38.42
C PRO A 21 14.21 -18.26 -38.82
N TYR A 22 13.70 -17.03 -38.93
CA TYR A 22 12.29 -16.76 -39.22
C TYR A 22 12.06 -15.42 -39.92
N ALA A 23 11.06 -15.40 -40.79
CA ALA A 23 10.50 -14.17 -41.35
C ALA A 23 9.44 -13.56 -40.42
N ILE A 24 9.16 -12.28 -40.60
CA ILE A 24 8.01 -11.60 -39.97
C ILE A 24 7.05 -11.07 -41.04
N LEU A 25 5.75 -11.10 -40.76
CA LEU A 25 4.78 -10.26 -41.47
C LEU A 25 4.57 -8.93 -40.73
N SER A 26 4.86 -7.85 -41.43
CA SER A 26 4.43 -6.48 -41.15
C SER A 26 3.23 -6.18 -42.04
N HIS A 27 2.07 -5.83 -41.48
CA HIS A 27 0.84 -5.68 -42.27
C HIS A 27 -0.24 -4.92 -41.51
N ARG A 28 -1.41 -4.82 -42.15
CA ARG A 28 -2.66 -4.40 -41.51
C ARG A 28 -3.80 -5.34 -41.89
N TRP A 29 -4.60 -5.73 -40.91
CA TRP A 29 -5.95 -6.22 -41.14
C TRP A 29 -6.86 -5.04 -41.50
N GLY A 30 -7.85 -5.28 -42.36
CA GLY A 30 -8.90 -4.33 -42.71
C GLY A 30 -9.99 -4.32 -41.63
N ASN A 31 -11.09 -5.04 -41.90
CA ASN A 31 -12.14 -5.26 -40.91
C ASN A 31 -11.68 -6.28 -39.84
N ASP A 32 -12.26 -6.22 -38.65
CA ASP A 32 -11.92 -7.14 -37.54
C ASP A 32 -12.24 -8.62 -37.91
N ASP A 33 -13.19 -8.87 -38.83
CA ASP A 33 -13.48 -10.19 -39.40
C ASP A 33 -12.34 -10.78 -40.25
N GLU A 34 -11.39 -9.95 -40.69
CA GLU A 34 -10.23 -10.36 -41.46
C GLU A 34 -9.08 -10.88 -40.56
N GLU A 35 -9.00 -10.42 -39.30
CA GLU A 35 -7.86 -10.67 -38.41
C GLU A 35 -7.70 -12.16 -38.08
N VAL A 36 -6.69 -12.83 -38.64
CA VAL A 36 -6.37 -14.23 -38.29
C VAL A 36 -5.78 -14.25 -36.88
N THR A 37 -6.48 -14.91 -35.95
CA THR A 37 -6.10 -14.96 -34.54
C THR A 37 -5.28 -16.21 -34.18
N PHE A 38 -4.60 -16.18 -33.03
CA PHE A 38 -3.99 -17.36 -32.41
C PHE A 38 -4.98 -18.53 -32.24
N LYS A 39 -6.26 -18.24 -31.96
CA LYS A 39 -7.33 -19.26 -31.91
C LYS A 39 -7.66 -19.84 -33.28
N ASP A 40 -7.69 -19.01 -34.33
CA ASP A 40 -7.89 -19.48 -35.71
C ASP A 40 -6.75 -20.42 -36.14
N MET A 41 -5.50 -20.04 -35.87
CA MET A 41 -4.31 -20.87 -36.14
C MET A 41 -4.33 -22.19 -35.35
N THR A 42 -4.67 -22.13 -34.06
CA THR A 42 -4.72 -23.31 -33.18
C THR A 42 -5.84 -24.28 -33.57
N ARG A 43 -6.94 -23.77 -34.14
CA ARG A 43 -8.03 -24.58 -34.72
C ARG A 43 -7.74 -25.09 -36.13
N GLY A 44 -6.73 -24.56 -36.82
CA GLY A 44 -6.46 -24.87 -38.23
C GLY A 44 -7.44 -24.21 -39.21
N THR A 45 -8.05 -23.08 -38.85
CA THR A 45 -9.02 -22.35 -39.70
C THR A 45 -8.36 -21.81 -40.97
N THR A 46 -8.62 -22.42 -42.13
CA THR A 46 -7.97 -22.03 -43.41
C THR A 46 -8.80 -21.12 -44.32
N GLU A 47 -10.06 -20.86 -43.96
CA GLU A 47 -11.09 -20.23 -44.81
C GLU A 47 -11.23 -18.69 -44.61
N LYS A 48 -10.70 -18.14 -43.51
CA LYS A 48 -10.79 -16.71 -43.18
C LYS A 48 -10.06 -15.86 -44.24
N VAL A 49 -10.65 -14.75 -44.69
CA VAL A 49 -10.11 -13.91 -45.80
C VAL A 49 -8.63 -13.55 -45.58
N GLY A 50 -8.27 -13.14 -44.37
CA GLY A 50 -6.90 -12.75 -44.00
C GLY A 50 -5.86 -13.89 -44.03
N MET A 51 -6.31 -15.15 -44.13
CA MET A 51 -5.43 -16.28 -44.38
C MET A 51 -4.68 -16.15 -45.73
N THR A 52 -5.16 -15.30 -46.65
CA THR A 52 -4.44 -14.90 -47.87
C THR A 52 -3.10 -14.22 -47.55
N LYS A 53 -3.07 -13.32 -46.56
CA LYS A 53 -1.85 -12.64 -46.08
C LYS A 53 -0.91 -13.63 -45.39
N VAL A 54 -1.43 -14.51 -44.54
CA VAL A 54 -0.65 -15.55 -43.85
C VAL A 54 -0.02 -16.54 -44.85
N LYS A 55 -0.80 -17.02 -45.82
CA LYS A 55 -0.34 -17.90 -46.92
C LYS A 55 0.61 -17.18 -47.88
N GLY A 56 0.50 -15.86 -48.05
CA GLY A 56 1.48 -15.03 -48.78
C GLY A 56 2.82 -15.00 -48.08
N CYS A 57 2.83 -14.59 -46.80
CA CYS A 57 4.01 -14.58 -45.95
C CYS A 57 4.74 -15.94 -45.92
N CYS A 58 4.00 -17.04 -45.73
CA CYS A 58 4.60 -18.38 -45.70
C CYS A 58 5.15 -18.83 -47.07
N ARG A 59 4.54 -18.41 -48.19
CA ARG A 59 5.08 -18.68 -49.55
C ARG A 59 6.38 -17.91 -49.79
N GLN A 60 6.44 -16.63 -49.40
CA GLN A 60 7.63 -15.81 -49.56
C GLN A 60 8.76 -16.27 -48.62
N ALA A 61 8.46 -16.58 -47.35
CA ALA A 61 9.40 -17.21 -46.42
C ALA A 61 10.01 -18.51 -47.00
N LYS A 62 9.18 -19.37 -47.60
CA LYS A 62 9.66 -20.62 -48.23
C LYS A 62 10.50 -20.38 -49.49
N LYS A 63 10.22 -19.33 -50.26
CA LYS A 63 11.05 -18.90 -51.42
C LYS A 63 12.42 -18.42 -50.96
N ASP A 64 12.49 -17.74 -49.82
CA ASP A 64 13.72 -17.22 -49.22
C ASP A 64 14.39 -18.25 -48.27
N ASN A 65 14.00 -19.52 -48.35
CA ASN A 65 14.52 -20.68 -47.60
C ASN A 65 14.28 -20.67 -46.07
N LEU A 66 13.43 -19.78 -45.56
CA LEU A 66 13.05 -19.73 -44.14
C LEU A 66 11.92 -20.74 -43.84
N LYS A 67 12.13 -21.57 -42.81
CA LYS A 67 11.16 -22.60 -42.38
C LYS A 67 10.01 -22.06 -41.53
N TYR A 68 10.15 -20.84 -41.02
CA TYR A 68 9.24 -20.27 -40.03
C TYR A 68 8.89 -18.83 -40.36
N ALA A 69 7.66 -18.45 -40.02
CA ALA A 69 7.16 -17.09 -40.06
C ALA A 69 6.55 -16.69 -38.70
N TRP A 70 6.60 -15.41 -38.36
CA TRP A 70 5.93 -14.85 -37.19
C TRP A 70 4.99 -13.72 -37.60
N ILE A 71 3.79 -13.72 -37.01
CA ILE A 71 2.74 -12.72 -37.24
C ILE A 71 2.09 -12.48 -35.89
N ASP A 72 2.02 -11.22 -35.44
CA ASP A 72 1.63 -10.85 -34.06
C ASP A 72 0.29 -11.49 -33.66
N THR A 73 -0.73 -11.36 -34.51
CA THR A 73 -2.11 -11.79 -34.23
C THR A 73 -2.27 -13.31 -34.24
N CYS A 74 -1.38 -14.01 -34.95
CA CYS A 74 -1.38 -15.46 -35.11
C CYS A 74 -0.55 -16.16 -34.04
N CYS A 75 0.52 -15.52 -33.56
CA CYS A 75 1.50 -16.13 -32.66
C CYS A 75 1.30 -15.77 -31.19
N ILE A 76 0.70 -14.61 -30.88
CA ILE A 76 0.41 -14.13 -29.51
C ILE A 76 -1.04 -14.46 -29.15
N ASP A 77 -1.26 -15.02 -27.96
CA ASP A 77 -2.60 -15.14 -27.38
C ASP A 77 -3.02 -13.80 -26.77
N LYS A 78 -3.67 -12.96 -27.59
CA LYS A 78 -4.16 -11.63 -27.19
C LYS A 78 -5.23 -11.65 -26.08
N GLU A 79 -5.82 -12.81 -25.76
CA GLU A 79 -6.75 -12.94 -24.62
C GLU A 79 -6.01 -13.19 -23.29
N SER A 80 -4.80 -13.77 -23.36
CA SER A 80 -3.93 -13.90 -22.20
C SER A 80 -3.26 -12.57 -21.89
N SER A 81 -3.83 -11.80 -20.96
CA SER A 81 -3.29 -10.48 -20.56
C SER A 81 -1.82 -10.54 -20.13
N LYS A 82 -1.40 -11.63 -19.49
CA LYS A 82 0.00 -11.90 -19.14
C LYS A 82 0.87 -12.12 -20.39
N GLU A 83 0.43 -12.96 -21.32
CA GLU A 83 1.23 -13.25 -22.52
C GLU A 83 1.34 -12.00 -23.42
N LEU A 84 0.27 -11.21 -23.50
CA LEU A 84 0.26 -9.94 -24.23
C LEU A 84 1.23 -8.91 -23.62
N ASP A 85 1.36 -8.86 -22.29
CA ASP A 85 2.30 -7.97 -21.57
C ASP A 85 3.76 -8.40 -21.80
N GLU A 86 4.05 -9.70 -21.65
CA GLU A 86 5.36 -10.28 -21.96
C GLU A 86 5.72 -10.10 -23.44
N ALA A 87 4.76 -10.25 -24.35
CA ALA A 87 4.94 -10.12 -25.78
C ALA A 87 5.17 -8.67 -26.22
N ILE A 88 4.37 -7.70 -25.78
CA ILE A 88 4.53 -6.28 -26.16
C ILE A 88 5.85 -5.71 -25.63
N ASN A 89 6.26 -6.06 -24.41
CA ASN A 89 7.58 -5.69 -23.88
C ASN A 89 8.75 -6.42 -24.59
N SER A 90 8.51 -7.54 -25.26
CA SER A 90 9.52 -8.29 -26.02
C SER A 90 9.53 -7.98 -27.53
N MET A 91 8.45 -7.41 -28.07
CA MET A 91 8.14 -7.46 -29.52
C MET A 91 9.22 -6.83 -30.38
N PHE A 92 9.78 -5.70 -29.94
CA PHE A 92 10.89 -5.03 -30.62
C PHE A 92 12.13 -5.93 -30.76
N GLN A 93 12.46 -6.73 -29.75
CA GLN A 93 13.59 -7.67 -29.79
C GLN A 93 13.29 -8.90 -30.65
N TRP A 94 12.01 -9.18 -30.94
CA TRP A 94 11.62 -10.18 -31.94
C TRP A 94 11.81 -9.59 -33.35
N TYR A 95 11.29 -8.38 -33.63
CA TYR A 95 11.56 -7.69 -34.91
C TYR A 95 13.05 -7.52 -35.20
N ARG A 96 13.88 -7.19 -34.19
CA ARG A 96 15.35 -7.07 -34.32
C ARG A 96 16.06 -8.42 -34.54
N ARG A 97 15.41 -9.54 -34.26
CA ARG A 97 15.98 -10.90 -34.37
C ARG A 97 15.42 -11.74 -35.52
N ALA A 98 14.52 -11.19 -36.33
CA ALA A 98 14.08 -11.83 -37.55
C ALA A 98 15.12 -11.64 -38.66
N ASP A 99 15.26 -12.64 -39.52
CA ASP A 99 16.14 -12.59 -40.69
C ASP A 99 15.62 -11.56 -41.71
N VAL A 100 14.30 -11.52 -41.92
CA VAL A 100 13.63 -10.59 -42.84
C VAL A 100 12.22 -10.21 -42.36
N CYS A 101 11.80 -8.99 -42.65
CA CYS A 101 10.44 -8.50 -42.44
C CYS A 101 9.74 -8.25 -43.79
N TYR A 102 8.65 -8.95 -44.07
CA TYR A 102 7.83 -8.70 -45.24
C TYR A 102 6.73 -7.70 -44.90
N THR A 103 6.75 -6.51 -45.48
CA THR A 103 5.73 -5.48 -45.29
C THR A 103 4.68 -5.56 -46.40
N TYR A 104 3.49 -6.08 -46.06
CA TYR A 104 2.35 -6.18 -46.97
C TYR A 104 1.50 -4.90 -46.93
N MET A 105 1.48 -4.16 -48.03
CA MET A 105 0.82 -2.87 -48.17
C MET A 105 -0.56 -3.02 -48.79
N ALA A 106 -1.53 -3.38 -47.94
CA ALA A 106 -2.94 -3.61 -48.30
C ALA A 106 -3.70 -2.40 -48.89
N ASP A 107 -3.04 -1.24 -49.03
CA ASP A 107 -3.57 -0.02 -49.66
C ASP A 107 -2.66 0.51 -50.78
N VAL A 108 -1.81 -0.34 -51.37
CA VAL A 108 -0.96 -0.06 -52.54
C VAL A 108 -1.29 -1.05 -53.67
N PRO A 109 -1.84 -0.59 -54.82
CA PRO A 109 -2.12 -1.43 -55.98
C PRO A 109 -0.87 -1.78 -56.81
N HIS A 110 -0.93 -2.91 -57.52
CA HIS A 110 0.19 -3.50 -58.26
C HIS A 110 0.74 -2.63 -59.41
N GLU A 111 -0.12 -1.94 -60.16
CA GLU A 111 0.27 -1.25 -61.41
C GLU A 111 0.61 0.25 -61.21
N GLN A 112 0.80 0.71 -59.97
CA GLN A 112 1.06 2.12 -59.68
C GLN A 112 2.56 2.46 -59.60
N ASP A 113 2.96 3.56 -60.24
CA ASP A 113 4.28 4.14 -60.05
C ASP A 113 4.44 4.67 -58.60
N ILE A 114 5.48 4.19 -57.92
CA ILE A 114 5.78 4.55 -56.52
C ILE A 114 6.60 5.84 -56.40
N TRP A 115 7.20 6.30 -57.48
CA TRP A 115 8.04 7.51 -57.53
C TRP A 115 7.23 8.79 -57.76
N GLU A 116 5.94 8.67 -58.11
CA GLU A 116 5.01 9.80 -58.12
C GLU A 116 4.75 10.34 -56.70
N SER A 117 4.76 11.66 -56.54
CA SER A 117 4.44 12.31 -55.26
C SER A 117 3.00 12.04 -54.78
N THR A 118 2.11 11.69 -55.70
CA THR A 118 0.71 11.28 -55.50
C THR A 118 0.52 9.78 -55.26
N SER A 119 1.59 8.98 -55.13
CA SER A 119 1.48 7.53 -55.01
C SER A 119 0.71 7.06 -53.77
N SER A 120 0.02 5.93 -53.89
CA SER A 120 -0.56 5.21 -52.76
C SER A 120 0.50 4.76 -51.75
N PHE A 121 1.74 4.53 -52.18
CA PHE A 121 2.85 4.21 -51.28
C PHE A 121 3.14 5.36 -50.29
N SER A 122 3.28 6.60 -50.78
CA SER A 122 3.61 7.76 -49.94
C SER A 122 2.49 8.17 -49.00
N THR A 123 1.24 7.86 -49.38
CA THR A 123 0.02 8.11 -48.60
C THR A 123 -0.44 6.90 -47.79
N SER A 124 0.22 5.74 -47.91
CA SER A 124 -0.21 4.49 -47.29
C SER A 124 -0.37 4.62 -45.78
N SER A 125 -1.53 4.16 -45.33
CA SER A 125 -1.90 4.14 -43.92
C SER A 125 -1.22 3.01 -43.13
N TRP A 126 -0.25 2.31 -43.74
CA TRP A 126 0.80 1.59 -43.01
C TRP A 126 1.76 2.55 -42.29
N PHE A 127 2.23 3.64 -42.94
CA PHE A 127 3.16 4.60 -42.34
C PHE A 127 2.57 5.41 -41.17
N THR A 128 1.24 5.43 -41.02
CA THR A 128 0.54 6.14 -39.93
C THR A 128 0.03 5.23 -38.82
N ARG A 129 0.17 3.90 -38.91
CA ARG A 129 -0.15 2.96 -37.80
C ARG A 129 0.94 3.03 -36.72
N GLY A 130 0.56 2.98 -35.44
CA GLY A 130 1.49 3.06 -34.31
C GLY A 130 2.56 1.97 -34.30
N TRP A 131 2.12 0.71 -34.25
CA TRP A 131 2.98 -0.47 -34.18
C TRP A 131 4.00 -0.58 -35.33
N THR A 132 3.68 -0.06 -36.51
CA THR A 132 4.55 -0.17 -37.70
C THR A 132 5.81 0.70 -37.62
N LEU A 133 5.98 1.53 -36.58
CA LEU A 133 7.24 2.27 -36.35
C LEU A 133 8.38 1.34 -35.90
N GLN A 134 8.09 0.39 -35.01
CA GLN A 134 9.07 -0.63 -34.62
C GLN A 134 9.27 -1.68 -35.73
N GLU A 135 8.23 -2.01 -36.49
CA GLU A 135 8.32 -2.88 -37.68
C GLU A 135 9.27 -2.30 -38.75
N LEU A 136 9.41 -0.98 -38.84
CA LEU A 136 10.33 -0.28 -39.74
C LEU A 136 11.78 -0.19 -39.22
N LEU A 137 11.93 0.10 -37.92
CA LEU A 137 13.21 0.45 -37.29
C LEU A 137 13.98 -0.72 -36.68
N ALA A 138 13.30 -1.80 -36.30
CA ALA A 138 13.92 -2.92 -35.60
C ALA A 138 14.57 -3.97 -36.53
N PRO A 139 13.93 -4.43 -37.64
CA PRO A 139 14.54 -5.42 -38.52
C PRO A 139 15.70 -4.83 -39.32
N GLY A 140 16.73 -5.63 -39.56
CA GLY A 140 17.79 -5.29 -40.51
C GLY A 140 17.22 -5.20 -41.92
N GLU A 141 16.74 -6.33 -42.43
CA GLU A 141 16.18 -6.46 -43.78
C GLU A 141 14.65 -6.33 -43.80
N ILE A 142 14.12 -5.53 -44.73
CA ILE A 142 12.68 -5.36 -44.95
C ILE A 142 12.42 -5.32 -46.46
N HIS A 143 11.48 -6.13 -46.93
CA HIS A 143 10.94 -6.09 -48.29
C HIS A 143 9.50 -5.58 -48.25
N PHE A 144 9.12 -4.70 -49.18
CA PHE A 144 7.77 -4.18 -49.33
C PHE A 144 7.04 -4.90 -50.46
N PHE A 145 5.78 -5.25 -50.24
CA PHE A 145 4.90 -5.92 -51.20
C PHE A 145 3.57 -5.19 -51.31
N ASP A 146 3.00 -5.19 -52.52
CA ASP A 146 1.67 -4.64 -52.80
C ASP A 146 0.52 -5.55 -52.29
N GLU A 147 -0.72 -5.15 -52.55
CA GLU A 147 -1.92 -5.94 -52.21
C GLU A 147 -2.00 -7.32 -52.91
N THR A 148 -1.17 -7.57 -53.92
CA THR A 148 -1.15 -8.81 -54.72
C THR A 148 0.02 -9.75 -54.38
N TRP A 149 0.91 -9.35 -53.46
CA TRP A 149 2.19 -9.99 -53.15
C TRP A 149 3.28 -9.86 -54.23
N ASN A 150 3.21 -8.86 -55.11
CA ASN A 150 4.36 -8.50 -55.95
C ASN A 150 5.30 -7.52 -55.22
N PRO A 151 6.63 -7.62 -55.44
CA PRO A 151 7.62 -6.83 -54.71
C PRO A 151 7.68 -5.39 -55.20
N ILE A 152 7.60 -4.45 -54.27
CA ILE A 152 7.74 -3.00 -54.50
C ILE A 152 9.23 -2.60 -54.45
N GLY A 153 9.98 -3.14 -53.50
CA GLY A 153 11.39 -2.82 -53.24
C GLY A 153 11.79 -3.14 -51.79
N THR A 154 13.05 -2.93 -51.44
CA THR A 154 13.55 -3.08 -50.06
C THR A 154 13.56 -1.75 -49.31
N LYS A 155 13.82 -1.81 -47.99
CA LYS A 155 14.12 -0.60 -47.19
C LYS A 155 15.38 0.15 -47.65
N GLU A 156 16.30 -0.52 -48.35
CA GLU A 156 17.48 0.15 -48.93
C GLU A 156 17.09 0.94 -50.20
N ASP A 157 16.36 0.32 -51.12
CA ASP A 157 15.89 0.96 -52.36
C ASP A 157 15.00 2.18 -52.08
N LEU A 158 14.08 2.06 -51.10
CA LEU A 158 13.03 3.04 -50.78
C LEU A 158 13.44 4.03 -49.67
N ALA A 159 14.73 4.09 -49.33
CA ALA A 159 15.22 4.81 -48.16
C ALA A 159 14.99 6.34 -48.24
N SER A 160 14.98 6.92 -49.45
CA SER A 160 14.73 8.36 -49.65
C SER A 160 13.27 8.72 -49.40
N GLU A 161 12.37 7.86 -49.87
CA GLU A 161 10.92 8.01 -49.86
C GLU A 161 10.43 7.82 -48.42
N ILE A 162 10.93 6.79 -47.74
CA ILE A 162 10.66 6.54 -46.32
C ILE A 162 11.17 7.70 -45.45
N GLU A 163 12.35 8.27 -45.74
CA GLU A 163 12.86 9.48 -45.06
C GLU A 163 11.93 10.68 -45.26
N ASN A 164 11.47 10.94 -46.49
CA ASN A 164 10.52 12.01 -46.81
C ASN A 164 9.15 11.84 -46.12
N ILE A 165 8.63 10.60 -46.08
CA ILE A 165 7.33 10.28 -45.45
C ILE A 165 7.41 10.39 -43.92
N THR A 166 8.46 9.84 -43.30
CA THR A 166 8.53 9.64 -41.85
C THR A 166 9.32 10.71 -41.09
N GLY A 167 10.24 11.42 -41.75
CA GLY A 167 11.22 12.30 -41.09
C GLY A 167 12.35 11.55 -40.37
N ILE A 168 12.50 10.24 -40.58
CA ILE A 168 13.61 9.44 -40.05
C ILE A 168 14.78 9.52 -41.02
N ALA A 169 15.92 10.04 -40.56
CA ALA A 169 17.11 10.16 -41.42
C ALA A 169 17.65 8.78 -41.85
N ARG A 170 18.08 8.64 -43.12
CA ARG A 170 18.59 7.39 -43.72
C ARG A 170 19.61 6.64 -42.86
N LYS A 171 20.51 7.37 -42.19
CA LYS A 171 21.53 6.82 -41.25
C LYS A 171 20.95 5.93 -40.14
N PHE A 172 19.67 6.13 -39.78
CA PHE A 172 18.94 5.32 -38.79
C PHE A 172 18.08 4.24 -39.46
N LEU A 173 17.43 4.53 -40.60
CA LEU A 173 16.64 3.54 -41.36
C LEU A 173 17.49 2.34 -41.80
N LEU A 174 18.70 2.63 -42.30
CA LEU A 174 19.66 1.67 -42.85
C LEU A 174 20.62 1.10 -41.78
N GLY A 175 20.40 1.41 -40.49
CA GLY A 175 21.21 0.87 -39.39
C GLY A 175 22.67 1.30 -39.33
N TRP A 176 23.12 2.25 -40.17
CA TRP A 176 24.50 2.78 -40.18
C TRP A 176 24.90 3.39 -38.83
N VAL A 177 23.91 3.92 -38.09
CA VAL A 177 24.02 4.40 -36.72
C VAL A 177 22.87 3.80 -35.93
N ASP A 178 23.12 3.27 -34.73
CA ASP A 178 22.05 2.81 -33.85
C ASP A 178 21.14 3.99 -33.50
N PHE A 179 19.84 3.87 -33.83
CA PHE A 179 18.87 4.94 -33.66
C PHE A 179 18.64 5.33 -32.19
N HIS A 180 19.07 4.52 -31.21
CA HIS A 180 19.10 4.91 -29.80
C HIS A 180 20.07 6.07 -29.51
N GLN A 181 21.02 6.34 -30.41
CA GLN A 181 21.90 7.53 -30.37
C GLN A 181 21.18 8.81 -30.83
N ALA A 182 20.02 8.70 -31.47
CA ALA A 182 19.15 9.85 -31.72
C ALA A 182 18.50 10.31 -30.41
N SER A 183 18.33 11.63 -30.28
CA SER A 183 17.76 12.22 -29.06
C SER A 183 16.35 11.70 -28.77
N VAL A 184 15.91 11.82 -27.52
CA VAL A 184 14.52 11.54 -27.14
C VAL A 184 13.56 12.39 -27.97
N ALA A 185 13.89 13.67 -28.21
CA ALA A 185 13.10 14.55 -29.06
C ALA A 185 13.01 14.08 -30.52
N GLN A 186 14.09 13.53 -31.09
CA GLN A 186 14.10 12.95 -32.43
C GLN A 186 13.23 11.70 -32.49
N ARG A 187 13.45 10.75 -31.59
CA ARG A 187 12.68 9.50 -31.53
C ARG A 187 11.18 9.73 -31.31
N MET A 188 10.81 10.70 -30.49
CA MET A 188 9.41 11.13 -30.33
C MET A 188 8.86 11.76 -31.62
N SER A 189 9.64 12.56 -32.34
CA SER A 189 9.18 13.18 -33.59
C SER A 189 8.82 12.16 -34.69
N TRP A 190 9.49 11.02 -34.74
CA TRP A 190 9.20 9.92 -35.69
C TRP A 190 7.84 9.24 -35.42
N ALA A 191 7.34 9.36 -34.19
CA ALA A 191 6.03 8.90 -33.79
C ALA A 191 4.92 9.96 -33.95
N SER A 192 5.25 11.21 -34.31
CA SER A 192 4.30 12.33 -34.32
C SER A 192 3.09 12.19 -35.26
N LYS A 193 3.23 11.45 -36.38
CA LYS A 193 2.15 11.19 -37.35
C LYS A 193 1.37 9.89 -37.06
N ARG A 194 1.71 9.15 -35.99
CA ARG A 194 1.21 7.80 -35.72
C ARG A 194 -0.16 7.80 -35.03
N LYS A 195 -0.96 6.77 -35.30
CA LYS A 195 -2.33 6.56 -34.80
C LYS A 195 -2.54 5.11 -34.34
N THR A 196 -3.40 4.93 -33.35
CA THR A 196 -3.68 3.64 -32.68
C THR A 196 -5.19 3.44 -32.44
N LYS A 197 -5.63 2.19 -32.19
CA LYS A 197 -7.06 1.87 -31.96
C LYS A 197 -7.52 2.23 -30.54
N ARG A 198 -6.60 2.23 -29.57
CA ARG A 198 -6.76 2.78 -28.20
C ARG A 198 -5.85 4.00 -27.99
N GLU A 199 -6.11 4.82 -26.99
CA GLU A 199 -5.29 6.01 -26.68
C GLU A 199 -3.94 5.58 -26.08
N GLU A 200 -3.97 4.67 -25.10
CA GLU A 200 -2.81 4.15 -24.38
C GLU A 200 -1.81 3.37 -25.25
N ASP A 201 -2.28 2.78 -26.36
CA ASP A 201 -1.43 2.06 -27.33
C ASP A 201 -0.33 2.95 -27.91
N ILE A 202 -0.50 4.29 -27.94
CA ILE A 202 0.52 5.23 -28.44
C ILE A 202 1.79 5.24 -27.59
N ALA A 203 1.70 4.78 -26.33
CA ALA A 203 2.86 4.55 -25.48
C ALA A 203 3.43 3.14 -25.70
N TYR A 204 2.57 2.13 -25.80
CA TYR A 204 2.99 0.73 -25.92
C TYR A 204 3.72 0.43 -27.24
N CYS A 205 3.35 1.07 -28.35
CA CYS A 205 4.08 0.93 -29.62
C CYS A 205 5.46 1.62 -29.64
N LEU A 206 5.84 2.34 -28.58
CA LEU A 206 7.11 3.06 -28.48
C LEU A 206 8.10 2.46 -27.46
N LEU A 207 7.68 1.46 -26.68
CA LEU A 207 8.52 0.82 -25.64
C LEU A 207 9.88 0.40 -26.19
N GLY A 208 9.89 -0.32 -27.32
CA GLY A 208 11.11 -0.74 -28.01
C GLY A 208 11.98 0.41 -28.53
N ILE A 209 11.37 1.48 -29.04
CA ILE A 209 12.08 2.66 -29.58
C ILE A 209 12.85 3.41 -28.48
N PHE A 210 12.40 3.28 -27.22
CA PHE A 210 13.03 3.87 -26.05
C PHE A 210 13.75 2.86 -25.14
N ASN A 211 13.78 1.57 -25.50
CA ASN A 211 14.28 0.47 -24.65
C ASN A 211 13.61 0.41 -23.25
N VAL A 212 12.35 0.86 -23.15
CA VAL A 212 11.56 0.86 -21.92
C VAL A 212 10.82 -0.46 -21.74
N THR A 213 10.75 -0.94 -20.50
CA THR A 213 9.85 -2.03 -20.08
C THR A 213 8.87 -1.49 -19.05
N MET A 214 7.57 -1.66 -19.28
CA MET A 214 6.53 -1.31 -18.30
C MET A 214 5.25 -2.15 -18.50
N PRO A 215 4.52 -2.47 -17.42
CA PRO A 215 3.28 -3.24 -17.53
C PRO A 215 2.20 -2.44 -18.27
N MET A 216 1.34 -3.12 -19.01
CA MET A 216 0.19 -2.50 -19.67
C MET A 216 -0.98 -2.29 -18.69
N ILE A 217 -1.58 -1.11 -18.74
CA ILE A 217 -2.80 -0.75 -18.01
C ILE A 217 -3.79 -0.23 -19.04
N TYR A 218 -4.61 -1.12 -19.61
CA TYR A 218 -5.67 -0.73 -20.52
C TYR A 218 -6.77 0.05 -19.76
N GLY A 219 -7.25 1.13 -20.36
CA GLY A 219 -8.15 2.11 -19.72
C GLY A 219 -7.47 3.28 -19.00
N GLU A 220 -6.13 3.39 -18.99
CA GLU A 220 -5.46 4.58 -18.41
C GLU A 220 -5.40 5.81 -19.34
N GLY A 221 -5.60 5.60 -20.65
CA GLY A 221 -5.57 6.64 -21.68
C GLY A 221 -4.22 7.34 -21.81
N HIS A 222 -4.23 8.65 -22.04
CA HIS A 222 -3.04 9.51 -22.18
C HIS A 222 -2.01 9.38 -21.05
N LYS A 223 -2.41 8.92 -19.86
CA LYS A 223 -1.50 8.65 -18.73
C LYS A 223 -0.43 7.61 -19.08
N ALA A 224 -0.71 6.69 -20.01
CA ALA A 224 0.28 5.75 -20.53
C ALA A 224 1.49 6.49 -21.14
N PHE A 225 1.26 7.63 -21.78
CA PHE A 225 2.32 8.43 -22.41
C PHE A 225 3.08 9.31 -21.41
N GLU A 226 2.43 9.78 -20.32
CA GLU A 226 3.13 10.35 -19.16
C GLU A 226 4.01 9.28 -18.48
N ARG A 227 3.48 8.07 -18.32
CA ARG A 227 4.15 6.90 -17.72
C ARG A 227 5.34 6.41 -18.55
N LEU A 228 5.26 6.49 -19.87
CA LEU A 228 6.39 6.29 -20.78
C LEU A 228 7.47 7.36 -20.58
N GLN A 229 7.10 8.66 -20.54
CA GLN A 229 8.07 9.74 -20.33
C GLN A 229 8.81 9.61 -18.98
N LEU A 230 8.10 9.23 -17.91
CA LEU A 230 8.70 8.87 -16.62
C LEU A 230 9.72 7.73 -16.75
N LYS A 231 9.35 6.64 -17.43
CA LYS A 231 10.22 5.47 -17.63
C LYS A 231 11.43 5.74 -18.54
N ILE A 232 11.32 6.70 -19.46
CA ILE A 232 12.48 7.20 -20.23
C ILE A 232 13.45 7.94 -19.30
N MET A 233 12.95 8.84 -18.44
CA MET A 233 13.76 9.61 -17.50
C MET A 233 14.48 8.75 -16.44
N GLU A 234 13.93 7.58 -16.09
CA GLU A 234 14.62 6.59 -15.25
C GLU A 234 15.88 5.99 -15.92
N GLN A 235 16.04 6.13 -17.23
CA GLN A 235 17.07 5.45 -18.03
C GLN A 235 18.00 6.39 -18.82
N THR A 236 17.72 7.70 -18.88
CA THR A 236 18.51 8.66 -19.67
C THR A 236 18.71 10.00 -18.96
N THR A 237 19.79 10.69 -19.31
CA THR A 237 20.06 12.09 -18.93
C THR A 237 19.81 13.06 -20.10
N ASP A 238 19.18 12.59 -21.19
CA ASP A 238 18.82 13.40 -22.36
C ASP A 238 17.61 14.29 -22.07
N ASP A 239 17.88 15.57 -21.80
CA ASP A 239 16.90 16.60 -21.47
C ASP A 239 16.13 17.16 -22.69
N SER A 240 16.42 16.68 -23.91
CA SER A 240 15.62 17.00 -25.10
C SER A 240 14.17 16.52 -24.97
N ILE A 241 13.88 15.60 -24.03
CA ILE A 241 12.52 15.22 -23.62
C ILE A 241 11.65 16.43 -23.21
N PHE A 242 12.22 17.57 -22.79
CA PHE A 242 11.48 18.80 -22.50
C PHE A 242 11.27 19.74 -23.70
N ALA A 243 11.85 19.42 -24.87
CA ALA A 243 11.88 20.29 -26.05
C ALA A 243 10.62 20.21 -26.94
N TRP A 244 9.51 19.68 -26.43
CA TRP A 244 8.23 19.59 -27.14
C TRP A 244 7.49 20.94 -27.24
N GLY A 245 6.56 21.07 -28.19
CA GLY A 245 5.74 22.28 -28.38
C GLY A 245 6.40 23.36 -29.26
N VAL A 246 7.33 22.97 -30.14
CA VAL A 246 7.96 23.87 -31.13
C VAL A 246 6.92 24.40 -32.12
N LYS A 247 6.62 25.70 -32.08
CA LYS A 247 5.58 26.32 -32.93
C LYS A 247 6.04 26.52 -34.39
N VAL A 248 7.22 27.09 -34.60
CA VAL A 248 7.75 27.47 -35.92
C VAL A 248 9.06 26.72 -36.21
N GLN A 249 9.30 26.39 -37.47
CA GLN A 249 10.52 25.71 -37.91
C GLN A 249 11.60 26.76 -38.15
N GLY A 250 12.58 26.81 -37.23
CA GLY A 250 13.33 28.03 -36.95
C GLY A 250 12.72 28.68 -35.70
N MET A 251 13.30 28.34 -34.54
CA MET A 251 12.83 28.82 -33.24
C MET A 251 13.08 30.32 -33.10
N GLU A 252 12.06 31.08 -32.69
CA GLU A 252 12.15 32.54 -32.57
C GLU A 252 13.13 32.97 -31.47
N SER A 253 13.86 34.07 -31.73
CA SER A 253 14.86 34.64 -30.83
C SER A 253 14.22 35.61 -29.83
N GLU A 254 14.04 35.19 -28.58
CA GLU A 254 13.66 36.00 -27.41
C GLU A 254 12.42 36.91 -27.55
N SER A 255 11.57 36.69 -28.57
CA SER A 255 10.34 37.43 -28.86
C SER A 255 9.23 37.28 -27.81
N GLN A 256 9.34 36.26 -26.94
CA GLN A 256 8.34 35.95 -25.92
C GLN A 256 8.35 37.01 -24.80
N THR A 257 7.18 37.55 -24.50
CA THR A 257 6.92 38.36 -23.29
C THR A 257 6.91 37.48 -22.04
N SER A 258 7.08 38.08 -20.86
CA SER A 258 6.82 37.37 -19.59
C SER A 258 5.41 36.74 -19.58
N PRO A 259 5.27 35.48 -19.15
CA PRO A 259 3.97 34.89 -18.85
C PRO A 259 3.21 35.73 -17.82
N ARG A 260 1.89 35.82 -17.99
CA ARG A 260 1.00 36.40 -16.98
C ARG A 260 0.90 35.46 -15.78
N GLU A 261 0.56 35.99 -14.61
CA GLU A 261 0.32 35.15 -13.42
C GLU A 261 -0.86 34.16 -13.61
N ASP A 262 -1.76 34.46 -14.57
CA ASP A 262 -2.84 33.57 -15.02
C ASP A 262 -2.43 32.51 -16.07
N ASP A 263 -1.20 32.55 -16.61
CA ASP A 263 -0.74 31.63 -17.68
C ASP A 263 -0.46 30.22 -17.08
N MET A 264 -1.53 29.46 -16.91
CA MET A 264 -1.56 28.14 -16.26
C MET A 264 -0.47 27.15 -16.72
N SER A 265 -0.12 26.19 -15.87
CA SER A 265 0.85 25.13 -16.18
C SER A 265 0.43 24.27 -17.38
N ALA A 266 1.29 24.21 -18.39
CA ALA A 266 1.24 23.25 -19.50
C ALA A 266 1.57 21.80 -19.08
N GLY A 267 2.00 21.62 -17.83
CA GLY A 267 2.76 20.45 -17.40
C GLY A 267 4.16 20.41 -18.03
N ILE A 268 5.03 19.55 -17.49
CA ILE A 268 6.37 19.33 -18.05
C ILE A 268 6.39 18.23 -19.13
N PHE A 269 5.41 17.33 -19.11
CA PHE A 269 5.26 16.25 -20.08
C PHE A 269 4.49 16.69 -21.33
N ALA A 270 4.92 16.16 -22.47
CA ALA A 270 4.16 16.18 -23.71
C ALA A 270 2.87 15.35 -23.55
N SER A 271 1.83 15.74 -24.28
CA SER A 271 0.53 15.07 -24.30
C SER A 271 0.58 13.83 -25.19
N SER A 272 1.34 13.92 -26.29
CA SER A 272 1.51 12.88 -27.28
C SER A 272 2.81 13.08 -28.07
N PRO A 273 3.25 12.11 -28.89
CA PRO A 273 4.35 12.31 -29.82
C PRO A 273 4.14 13.47 -30.82
N ALA A 274 2.88 13.88 -31.07
CA ALA A 274 2.57 15.00 -31.97
C ALA A 274 3.15 16.33 -31.46
N ASP A 275 3.30 16.50 -30.14
CA ASP A 275 3.95 17.68 -29.55
C ASP A 275 5.44 17.78 -29.94
N PHE A 276 6.06 16.68 -30.39
CA PHE A 276 7.43 16.63 -30.88
C PHE A 276 7.54 16.72 -32.42
N ALA A 277 6.46 16.95 -33.17
CA ALA A 277 6.45 16.86 -34.64
C ALA A 277 7.53 17.71 -35.36
N LYS A 278 7.96 18.84 -34.79
CA LYS A 278 9.00 19.72 -35.36
C LYS A 278 10.38 19.54 -34.72
N CYS A 279 10.59 18.47 -33.94
CA CYS A 279 11.78 18.24 -33.13
C CYS A 279 12.82 17.28 -33.74
N GLY A 280 12.57 16.74 -34.95
CA GLY A 280 13.44 15.76 -35.62
C GLY A 280 14.88 16.22 -35.93
N ARG A 281 15.18 17.51 -35.74
CA ARG A 281 16.53 18.09 -35.85
C ARG A 281 17.14 18.51 -34.49
N ILE A 282 16.53 18.17 -33.36
CA ILE A 282 17.10 18.48 -32.03
C ILE A 282 18.09 17.38 -31.64
N VAL A 283 19.38 17.68 -31.60
CA VAL A 283 20.46 16.73 -31.28
C VAL A 283 21.11 17.05 -29.94
N PRO A 284 21.64 16.06 -29.19
CA PRO A 284 22.37 16.32 -27.96
C PRO A 284 23.67 17.09 -28.25
N LYS A 285 24.10 17.96 -27.32
CA LYS A 285 25.44 18.56 -27.36
C LYS A 285 26.38 17.82 -26.40
N ALA A 286 27.68 17.95 -26.65
CA ALA A 286 28.71 17.34 -25.81
C ALA A 286 28.50 17.76 -24.33
N PRO A 287 28.35 16.80 -23.40
CA PRO A 287 27.87 17.09 -22.06
C PRO A 287 28.80 18.05 -21.33
N ASP A 288 28.23 19.11 -20.77
CA ASP A 288 28.92 20.00 -19.85
C ASP A 288 29.13 19.24 -18.53
N PRO A 289 30.37 18.95 -18.09
CA PRO A 289 30.61 18.18 -16.86
C PRO A 289 30.14 18.90 -15.60
N ALA A 290 29.85 20.22 -15.68
CA ALA A 290 29.20 20.98 -14.61
C ALA A 290 27.65 20.92 -14.66
N CYS A 291 27.06 20.11 -15.55
CA CYS A 291 25.60 20.02 -15.76
C CYS A 291 25.18 18.57 -16.12
N ILE A 292 25.53 17.61 -15.26
CA ILE A 292 25.03 16.23 -15.37
C ILE A 292 23.58 16.20 -14.88
N ASN A 293 22.63 16.25 -15.82
CA ASN A 293 21.21 16.35 -15.52
C ASN A 293 20.64 14.98 -15.13
N THR A 294 20.58 14.69 -13.82
CA THR A 294 19.87 13.53 -13.27
C THR A 294 18.41 13.89 -12.99
N PHE A 295 17.47 13.17 -13.59
CA PHE A 295 16.04 13.32 -13.29
C PHE A 295 15.65 12.51 -12.04
N ALA A 296 14.98 13.16 -11.09
CA ALA A 296 14.26 12.49 -10.01
C ALA A 296 12.83 13.03 -9.93
N VAL A 297 11.86 12.19 -9.54
CA VAL A 297 10.43 12.54 -9.59
C VAL A 297 9.78 12.34 -8.22
N SER A 298 9.23 13.44 -7.68
CA SER A 298 8.81 13.55 -6.27
C SER A 298 7.61 14.50 -6.17
N GLY A 299 6.57 14.17 -5.40
CA GLY A 299 5.52 15.13 -5.04
C GLY A 299 4.73 15.77 -6.19
N GLY A 300 4.81 15.23 -7.42
CA GLY A 300 4.28 15.89 -8.63
C GLY A 300 5.21 16.92 -9.28
N TYR A 301 6.51 16.88 -8.99
CA TYR A 301 7.59 17.66 -9.60
C TYR A 301 8.64 16.74 -10.22
N ILE A 302 9.33 17.24 -11.25
CA ILE A 302 10.63 16.71 -11.70
C ILE A 302 11.72 17.59 -11.07
N HIS A 303 12.61 16.97 -10.32
CA HIS A 303 13.87 17.53 -9.87
C HIS A 303 14.91 17.28 -10.95
N THR A 304 15.61 18.34 -11.37
CA THR A 304 16.74 18.28 -12.29
C THR A 304 17.65 19.47 -12.04
N SER A 305 18.93 19.34 -12.36
CA SER A 305 19.78 20.52 -12.54
C SER A 305 19.44 21.18 -13.88
N LEU A 306 19.39 22.52 -13.94
CA LEU A 306 19.41 23.29 -15.19
C LEU A 306 20.19 24.59 -14.99
N LYS A 307 20.88 25.06 -16.03
CA LYS A 307 21.45 26.42 -16.05
C LYS A 307 20.34 27.41 -16.42
N LEU A 308 20.15 28.44 -15.60
CA LEU A 308 19.02 29.38 -15.72
C LEU A 308 19.46 30.75 -16.23
N ARG A 309 18.93 31.16 -17.38
CA ARG A 309 19.07 32.52 -17.95
C ARG A 309 17.73 33.25 -17.90
N SER A 310 17.73 34.49 -17.41
CA SER A 310 16.56 35.37 -17.49
C SER A 310 16.77 36.35 -18.65
N SER A 311 15.76 36.58 -19.50
CA SER A 311 15.83 37.57 -20.57
C SER A 311 15.48 38.97 -20.06
N LEU A 312 15.78 39.99 -20.87
CA LEU A 312 15.39 41.38 -20.61
C LEU A 312 13.85 41.55 -20.48
N ASN A 313 13.08 40.66 -21.09
CA ASN A 313 11.61 40.63 -21.06
C ASN A 313 11.05 39.96 -19.79
N GLY A 314 11.90 39.55 -18.84
CA GLY A 314 11.54 38.90 -17.57
C GLY A 314 11.33 37.38 -17.62
N VAL A 315 11.24 36.78 -18.82
CA VAL A 315 11.12 35.33 -18.98
C VAL A 315 12.37 34.64 -18.44
N THR A 316 12.21 33.62 -17.60
CA THR A 316 13.31 32.72 -17.23
C THR A 316 13.30 31.49 -18.11
N TYR A 317 14.48 31.08 -18.57
CA TYR A 317 14.68 29.94 -19.44
C TYR A 317 15.63 28.93 -18.79
N GLY A 318 15.23 27.66 -18.79
CA GLY A 318 16.10 26.53 -18.49
C GLY A 318 16.85 26.09 -19.75
N LEU A 319 18.18 26.17 -19.72
CA LEU A 319 19.05 25.73 -20.81
C LEU A 319 19.17 24.20 -20.81
N LEU A 320 18.81 23.57 -21.93
CA LEU A 320 18.95 22.12 -22.15
C LEU A 320 20.32 21.79 -22.76
N ASN A 321 20.81 20.57 -22.58
CA ASN A 321 22.05 20.07 -23.21
C ASN A 321 21.82 19.58 -24.66
N CYS A 322 21.00 20.28 -25.44
CA CYS A 322 20.73 19.99 -26.85
C CYS A 322 20.73 21.26 -27.72
N GLY A 323 20.77 21.07 -29.04
CA GLY A 323 20.74 22.15 -30.05
C GLY A 323 20.18 21.64 -31.38
N LEU A 324 20.24 22.46 -32.43
CA LEU A 324 19.80 22.06 -33.76
C LEU A 324 20.94 21.37 -34.55
N GLU A 325 20.59 20.31 -35.27
CA GLU A 325 21.48 19.60 -36.18
C GLU A 325 22.02 20.59 -37.23
N ASN A 326 23.34 20.61 -37.39
CA ASN A 326 24.12 21.56 -38.19
C ASN A 326 24.21 23.00 -37.63
N THR A 327 24.01 23.24 -36.32
CA THR A 327 24.35 24.52 -35.67
C THR A 327 25.43 24.37 -34.57
N THR A 328 26.60 24.97 -34.79
CA THR A 328 27.70 25.02 -33.80
C THR A 328 27.25 25.76 -32.55
N ASP A 329 26.75 26.97 -32.77
CA ASP A 329 26.22 27.88 -31.76
C ASP A 329 24.70 27.78 -31.71
N GLY A 330 24.12 28.09 -30.55
CA GLY A 330 22.70 27.87 -30.26
C GLY A 330 22.47 26.71 -29.28
N ILE A 331 21.69 26.98 -28.23
CA ILE A 331 21.26 26.02 -27.20
C ILE A 331 19.73 26.02 -27.14
N ILE A 332 19.08 24.85 -27.05
CA ILE A 332 17.63 24.79 -26.83
C ILE A 332 17.34 25.22 -25.39
N ALA A 333 16.36 26.11 -25.21
CA ALA A 333 15.97 26.58 -23.88
C ALA A 333 14.44 26.51 -23.70
N ILE A 334 14.00 25.97 -22.56
CA ILE A 334 12.58 25.86 -22.20
C ILE A 334 12.14 27.07 -21.36
N PRO A 335 10.98 27.68 -21.64
CA PRO A 335 10.42 28.74 -20.80
C PRO A 335 9.95 28.18 -19.46
N LEU A 336 10.33 28.85 -18.36
CA LEU A 336 10.04 28.46 -16.98
C LEU A 336 9.61 29.70 -16.17
N HIS A 337 8.47 29.62 -15.49
CA HIS A 337 7.98 30.66 -14.59
C HIS A 337 8.16 30.20 -13.13
N CYS A 338 8.78 31.03 -12.28
CA CYS A 338 9.13 30.70 -10.89
C CYS A 338 7.92 30.94 -9.96
N THR A 339 7.40 29.90 -9.29
CA THR A 339 6.20 30.01 -8.43
C THR A 339 6.51 30.22 -6.95
N THR A 340 7.77 30.11 -6.52
CA THR A 340 8.22 30.37 -5.14
C THR A 340 8.70 31.81 -4.94
N PRO A 341 8.40 32.47 -3.79
CA PRO A 341 9.01 33.74 -3.42
C PRO A 341 10.54 33.69 -3.36
N SER A 342 11.19 34.82 -3.62
CA SER A 342 12.65 34.97 -3.77
C SER A 342 13.53 34.57 -2.57
N VAL A 343 12.93 34.18 -1.45
CA VAL A 343 13.58 33.89 -0.15
C VAL A 343 13.76 32.38 0.10
N VAL A 344 13.07 31.51 -0.66
CA VAL A 344 13.18 30.05 -0.51
C VAL A 344 14.49 29.55 -1.12
N THR A 345 15.16 28.61 -0.44
CA THR A 345 16.45 28.02 -0.86
C THR A 345 16.37 27.19 -2.13
N ILE A 346 15.21 26.59 -2.43
CA ILE A 346 14.95 25.79 -3.63
C ILE A 346 13.77 26.42 -4.37
N ARG A 347 13.88 26.51 -5.70
CA ARG A 347 12.90 27.23 -6.53
C ARG A 347 12.01 26.28 -7.31
N GLU A 348 10.70 26.49 -7.16
CA GLU A 348 9.69 25.80 -7.97
C GLU A 348 9.46 26.55 -9.28
N TYR A 349 9.26 25.79 -10.35
CA TYR A 349 8.97 26.28 -11.68
C TYR A 349 7.76 25.59 -12.30
N ILE A 350 7.04 26.32 -13.16
CA ILE A 350 6.05 25.77 -14.08
C ILE A 350 6.46 26.06 -15.51
N ARG A 351 6.06 25.17 -16.44
CA ARG A 351 6.13 25.43 -17.88
C ARG A 351 4.83 26.15 -18.29
N PRO A 352 4.85 27.41 -18.72
CA PRO A 352 3.64 28.19 -18.96
C PRO A 352 2.93 27.74 -20.26
N LEU A 353 1.59 27.67 -20.22
CA LEU A 353 0.79 27.20 -21.36
C LEU A 353 0.96 28.09 -22.60
N GLY A 354 1.18 27.45 -23.74
CA GLY A 354 1.34 28.13 -25.03
C GLY A 354 2.74 28.66 -25.33
N TYR A 355 3.72 28.52 -24.43
CA TYR A 355 5.12 28.89 -24.69
C TYR A 355 5.93 27.66 -25.10
N GLY A 356 6.48 27.68 -26.31
CA GLY A 356 7.38 26.63 -26.83
C GLY A 356 8.85 26.94 -26.51
N PRO A 357 9.74 25.95 -26.64
CA PRO A 357 11.18 26.17 -26.45
C PRO A 357 11.75 27.03 -27.58
N ILE A 358 12.84 27.73 -27.27
CA ILE A 358 13.53 28.64 -28.19
C ILE A 358 14.99 28.23 -28.38
N LEU A 359 15.63 28.75 -29.43
CA LEU A 359 17.07 28.62 -29.66
C LEU A 359 17.77 29.88 -29.17
N LEU A 360 18.67 29.76 -28.18
CA LEU A 360 19.43 30.87 -27.64
C LEU A 360 20.85 30.92 -28.21
N SER A 361 21.16 31.99 -28.93
CA SER A 361 22.47 32.27 -29.52
C SER A 361 23.28 33.21 -28.62
N GLY A 362 24.44 32.77 -28.13
CA GLY A 362 25.33 33.59 -27.30
C GLY A 362 26.52 32.81 -26.73
N ARG A 363 27.53 33.53 -26.21
CA ARG A 363 28.67 32.91 -25.51
C ARG A 363 28.25 32.44 -24.11
N ARG A 364 28.94 31.40 -23.59
CA ARG A 364 28.67 30.74 -22.29
C ARG A 364 28.91 31.61 -21.03
N THR A 365 29.24 32.90 -21.16
CA THR A 365 29.76 33.74 -20.07
C THR A 365 28.71 34.31 -19.12
N ASP A 366 27.45 34.39 -19.55
CA ASP A 366 26.40 35.15 -18.84
C ASP A 366 25.40 34.23 -18.11
N TYR A 367 25.75 32.95 -17.95
CA TYR A 367 24.89 31.93 -17.35
C TYR A 367 25.20 31.79 -15.86
N ARG A 368 24.15 31.70 -15.03
CA ARG A 368 24.31 31.16 -13.67
C ARG A 368 24.69 29.68 -13.74
N ASP A 369 25.51 29.23 -12.80
CA ASP A 369 25.82 27.82 -12.63
C ASP A 369 24.56 26.96 -12.43
N GLY A 370 24.70 25.65 -12.65
CA GLY A 370 23.58 24.72 -12.58
C GLY A 370 22.89 24.76 -11.22
N GLN A 371 21.62 25.11 -11.20
CA GLN A 371 20.79 25.10 -9.98
C GLN A 371 19.88 23.88 -10.00
N GLU A 372 19.64 23.26 -8.83
CA GLU A 372 18.55 22.30 -8.69
C GLU A 372 17.23 23.06 -8.88
N VAL A 373 16.43 22.65 -9.86
CA VAL A 373 15.13 23.21 -10.17
C VAL A 373 14.06 22.14 -10.08
N ARG A 374 12.88 22.52 -9.60
CA ARG A 374 11.71 21.63 -9.49
C ARG A 374 10.63 22.08 -10.44
N ILE A 375 10.36 21.29 -11.47
CA ILE A 375 9.39 21.66 -12.51
C ILE A 375 8.11 20.85 -12.31
N ARG A 376 6.96 21.51 -12.12
CA ARG A 376 5.67 20.81 -11.87
C ARG A 376 5.27 19.91 -13.04
N VAL A 377 4.91 18.68 -12.71
CA VAL A 377 4.40 17.67 -13.66
C VAL A 377 3.00 18.04 -14.16
N ASN A 378 2.09 18.34 -13.22
CA ASN A 378 0.67 18.45 -13.52
C ASN A 378 0.35 19.65 -14.44
N ARG A 379 -0.48 19.38 -15.44
CA ARG A 379 -1.28 20.40 -16.14
C ARG A 379 -2.35 20.91 -15.19
N GLN A 380 -2.65 22.21 -15.21
CA GLN A 380 -3.69 22.80 -14.36
C GLN A 380 -4.63 23.69 -15.17
N THR A 381 -5.92 23.68 -14.83
CA THR A 381 -6.96 24.54 -15.43
C THR A 381 -7.73 25.24 -14.31
N ARG A 382 -7.09 26.26 -13.74
CA ARG A 382 -7.30 26.83 -12.38
C ARG A 382 -7.12 25.81 -11.25
N PRO A 383 -6.71 26.26 -10.05
CA PRO A 383 -6.87 25.45 -8.85
C PRO A 383 -8.37 25.42 -8.47
N THR A 384 -8.99 24.25 -8.58
CA THR A 384 -10.09 23.92 -7.66
C THR A 384 -9.55 24.06 -6.23
N LYS A 385 -10.32 24.64 -5.30
CA LYS A 385 -9.95 24.65 -3.89
C LYS A 385 -9.94 23.21 -3.37
N MET A 386 -8.76 22.59 -3.35
CA MET A 386 -8.57 21.25 -2.82
C MET A 386 -8.65 21.33 -1.29
N THR A 387 -9.66 20.71 -0.72
CA THR A 387 -9.92 20.70 0.73
C THR A 387 -9.25 19.49 1.36
N GLY A 388 -8.06 19.69 1.92
CA GLY A 388 -7.32 18.67 2.68
C GLY A 388 -5.81 18.96 2.68
N ARG A 389 -5.09 18.46 3.69
CA ARG A 389 -3.61 18.40 3.63
C ARG A 389 -3.18 17.09 2.98
N ARG A 390 -2.18 17.15 2.11
CA ARG A 390 -1.66 16.00 1.36
C ARG A 390 -0.24 15.65 1.78
N PHE A 391 0.05 14.35 1.83
CA PHE A 391 1.36 13.86 2.24
C PHE A 391 1.97 12.97 1.17
N TRP A 392 3.22 13.26 0.83
CA TRP A 392 4.02 12.53 -0.14
C TRP A 392 5.23 11.89 0.54
N LEU A 393 5.73 10.79 -0.01
CA LEU A 393 6.94 10.11 0.44
C LEU A 393 7.83 9.87 -0.76
N HIS A 394 8.92 10.62 -0.90
CA HIS A 394 9.95 10.29 -1.88
C HIS A 394 10.97 9.34 -1.26
N ILE A 395 11.50 8.42 -2.08
CA ILE A 395 12.45 7.38 -1.64
C ILE A 395 13.67 7.43 -2.57
N ASP A 396 14.77 8.02 -2.09
CA ASP A 396 16.04 8.13 -2.83
C ASP A 396 17.08 7.13 -2.31
N GLY A 397 18.03 6.79 -3.18
CA GLY A 397 19.22 6.01 -2.88
C GLY A 397 19.04 4.50 -3.01
N HIS A 398 17.81 3.98 -2.85
CA HIS A 398 17.55 2.54 -2.89
C HIS A 398 18.01 1.88 -4.20
N GLN A 399 17.85 2.56 -5.34
CA GLN A 399 18.31 2.10 -6.66
C GLN A 399 19.84 2.01 -6.72
N LYS A 400 20.54 3.01 -6.16
CA LYS A 400 22.02 3.06 -6.07
C LYS A 400 22.57 1.91 -5.22
N LEU A 401 21.79 1.46 -4.23
CA LEU A 401 22.06 0.31 -3.36
C LEU A 401 21.63 -1.06 -3.94
N LYS A 402 21.05 -1.10 -5.15
CA LYS A 402 20.44 -2.31 -5.76
C LYS A 402 19.30 -2.93 -4.93
N LEU A 403 18.65 -2.12 -4.09
CA LEU A 403 17.47 -2.50 -3.31
C LEU A 403 16.20 -2.28 -4.14
N HIS A 404 15.29 -3.25 -4.14
CA HIS A 404 14.00 -3.14 -4.83
C HIS A 404 12.87 -2.95 -3.82
N LEU A 405 12.12 -1.85 -3.94
CA LEU A 405 10.89 -1.65 -3.18
C LEU A 405 9.81 -2.64 -3.64
N GLN A 406 9.45 -3.59 -2.78
CA GLN A 406 8.50 -4.65 -3.09
C GLN A 406 7.06 -4.21 -2.77
N GLU A 407 6.82 -3.81 -1.52
CA GLU A 407 5.50 -3.49 -0.98
C GLU A 407 5.55 -2.32 0.02
N ILE A 408 4.41 -1.65 0.19
CA ILE A 408 4.18 -0.63 1.22
C ILE A 408 2.85 -0.94 1.91
N TRP A 409 2.82 -0.77 3.24
CA TRP A 409 1.63 -0.94 4.07
C TRP A 409 1.28 0.38 4.78
N PRO A 410 -0.01 0.80 4.82
CA PRO A 410 -1.16 0.19 4.14
C PRO A 410 -1.12 0.37 2.62
N PRO A 411 -1.54 -0.63 1.81
CA PRO A 411 -1.36 -0.60 0.36
C PRO A 411 -2.26 0.42 -0.34
N PHE A 412 -3.52 0.57 0.10
CA PHE A 412 -4.49 1.52 -0.46
C PHE A 412 -4.13 2.99 -0.24
N SER A 413 -3.10 3.27 0.56
CA SER A 413 -2.60 4.61 0.84
C SER A 413 -1.56 5.08 -0.20
N TRP A 414 -0.95 4.19 -0.97
CA TRP A 414 0.26 4.50 -1.76
C TRP A 414 0.03 4.56 -3.28
N ASP A 415 0.04 5.78 -3.84
CA ASP A 415 0.12 6.00 -5.29
C ASP A 415 1.59 6.04 -5.75
N ARG A 416 2.04 4.91 -6.32
CA ARG A 416 3.38 4.73 -6.91
C ARG A 416 3.72 5.74 -8.01
N GLY A 417 2.74 6.23 -8.78
CA GLY A 417 2.97 7.14 -9.89
C GLY A 417 3.16 8.60 -9.45
N ARG A 418 2.70 8.95 -8.24
CA ARG A 418 2.76 10.32 -7.69
C ARG A 418 3.57 10.46 -6.41
N ALA A 419 4.11 9.35 -5.90
CA ALA A 419 4.78 9.26 -4.61
C ALA A 419 3.90 9.77 -3.44
N PHE A 420 2.60 9.49 -3.49
CA PHE A 420 1.58 10.06 -2.60
C PHE A 420 1.05 9.02 -1.59
N VAL A 421 0.84 9.44 -0.33
CA VAL A 421 0.66 8.55 0.83
C VAL A 421 -0.69 8.72 1.55
N THR A 422 -1.22 9.93 1.72
CA THR A 422 -2.49 10.15 2.44
C THR A 422 -3.03 11.55 2.16
N GLU A 423 -4.34 11.65 1.99
CA GLU A 423 -5.11 12.90 2.10
C GLU A 423 -5.71 12.98 3.51
N ILE A 424 -5.64 14.15 4.15
CA ILE A 424 -6.29 14.42 5.44
C ILE A 424 -7.31 15.54 5.25
N ASP A 425 -8.59 15.15 5.26
CA ASP A 425 -9.73 16.05 5.06
C ASP A 425 -10.05 16.94 6.29
N ASP A 426 -9.55 16.56 7.48
CA ASP A 426 -10.00 17.11 8.77
C ASP A 426 -8.83 17.76 9.53
N ILE A 427 -8.86 19.09 9.66
CA ILE A 427 -7.77 19.93 10.19
C ILE A 427 -7.59 19.78 11.71
N ASN A 428 -8.58 19.24 12.42
CA ASN A 428 -8.67 19.28 13.89
C ASN A 428 -8.43 17.93 14.59
N ARG A 429 -7.72 16.98 13.96
CA ARG A 429 -7.40 15.67 14.57
C ARG A 429 -5.90 15.40 14.61
N ASN A 430 -5.33 15.37 15.82
CA ASN A 430 -3.99 14.83 16.02
C ASN A 430 -3.98 13.36 15.62
N PHE A 431 -3.18 13.01 14.62
CA PHE A 431 -3.20 11.69 14.00
C PHE A 431 -1.79 11.11 13.96
N ARG A 432 -1.68 9.84 14.37
CA ARG A 432 -0.44 9.07 14.31
C ARG A 432 -0.64 7.79 13.50
N ARG A 433 0.02 7.69 12.35
CA ARG A 433 -0.06 6.52 11.44
C ARG A 433 1.33 6.05 11.07
N LYS A 434 1.55 4.75 11.21
CA LYS A 434 2.74 4.08 10.68
C LYS A 434 2.51 3.67 9.23
N HIS A 435 3.52 3.88 8.39
CA HIS A 435 3.64 3.20 7.10
C HIS A 435 4.91 2.36 7.10
N LEU A 436 4.85 1.17 6.50
CA LEU A 436 6.00 0.27 6.40
C LEU A 436 6.37 0.11 4.92
N ALA A 437 7.66 0.10 4.60
CA ALA A 437 8.17 -0.10 3.23
C ALA A 437 9.22 -1.22 3.21
N ARG A 438 9.02 -2.21 2.33
CA ARG A 438 9.88 -3.41 2.21
C ARG A 438 10.83 -3.33 1.04
N PHE A 439 12.12 -3.56 1.31
CA PHE A 439 13.19 -3.52 0.32
C PHE A 439 13.96 -4.84 0.29
N THR A 440 14.10 -5.42 -0.91
CA THR A 440 14.74 -6.74 -1.10
C THR A 440 15.93 -6.68 -2.04
N THR A 441 16.88 -7.60 -1.88
CA THR A 441 18.05 -7.77 -2.77
C THR A 441 17.86 -8.98 -3.68
N ARG A 442 17.77 -8.78 -5.00
CA ARG A 442 17.53 -9.85 -5.99
C ARG A 442 18.66 -10.88 -6.18
N ALA A 443 19.80 -10.73 -5.51
CA ALA A 443 21.04 -11.42 -5.86
C ALA A 443 21.49 -12.52 -4.87
N GLU A 444 21.39 -12.27 -3.56
CA GLU A 444 22.07 -13.09 -2.53
C GLU A 444 21.21 -13.19 -1.25
N ARG A 445 21.60 -14.09 -0.32
CA ARG A 445 20.86 -14.49 0.90
C ARG A 445 20.82 -13.42 2.01
N GLY A 446 20.51 -12.17 1.67
CA GLY A 446 20.28 -11.11 2.63
C GLY A 446 18.88 -11.19 3.26
N SER A 447 18.68 -10.48 4.37
CA SER A 447 17.35 -10.26 4.95
C SER A 447 16.64 -9.07 4.30
N ASP A 448 15.31 -9.03 4.32
CA ASP A 448 14.56 -7.88 3.82
C ASP A 448 14.71 -6.69 4.76
N ILE A 449 14.96 -5.50 4.22
CA ILE A 449 14.98 -4.26 5.00
C ILE A 449 13.56 -3.71 5.03
N ILE A 450 12.99 -3.62 6.23
CA ILE A 450 11.73 -2.92 6.50
C ILE A 450 12.06 -1.56 7.07
N VAL A 451 11.65 -0.48 6.40
CA VAL A 451 11.63 0.85 7.00
C VAL A 451 10.23 1.11 7.57
N VAL A 452 10.15 1.49 8.84
CA VAL A 452 8.92 1.95 9.48
C VAL A 452 8.97 3.47 9.60
N LEU A 453 7.99 4.13 9.00
CA LEU A 453 7.79 5.58 9.00
C LEU A 453 6.63 5.90 9.95
N ASP A 454 6.90 6.62 11.03
CA ASP A 454 5.91 6.99 12.04
C ASP A 454 5.58 8.49 11.90
N PHE A 455 4.44 8.76 11.27
CA PHE A 455 3.96 10.12 11.04
C PHE A 455 3.12 10.58 12.23
N SER A 456 3.54 11.65 12.89
CA SER A 456 2.82 12.29 13.99
C SER A 456 2.51 13.73 13.59
N ILE A 457 1.24 13.99 13.29
CA ILE A 457 0.75 15.32 12.93
C ILE A 457 0.02 15.90 14.15
N ASP A 458 0.57 16.98 14.70
CA ASP A 458 -0.06 17.80 15.73
C ASP A 458 -0.37 19.19 15.14
N THR A 459 -1.41 19.84 15.64
CA THR A 459 -1.88 21.19 15.27
C THR A 459 -0.79 22.27 15.18
N VAL A 460 0.33 22.09 15.90
CA VAL A 460 1.45 23.05 15.97
C VAL A 460 2.69 22.61 15.18
N LYS A 461 2.86 21.31 14.92
CA LYS A 461 4.07 20.79 14.25
C LYS A 461 3.83 19.43 13.60
N GLU A 462 4.33 19.28 12.37
CA GLU A 462 4.43 18.00 11.69
C GLU A 462 5.79 17.35 12.00
N CYS A 463 5.76 16.07 12.38
CA CYS A 463 6.95 15.27 12.67
C CYS A 463 6.82 13.89 12.03
N ALA A 464 7.77 13.52 11.18
CA ALA A 464 8.01 12.14 10.81
C ALA A 464 9.28 11.66 11.52
N ASP A 465 9.22 10.45 12.10
CA ASP A 465 10.41 9.72 12.51
C ASP A 465 10.45 8.36 11.80
N CYS A 466 11.62 7.72 11.78
CA CYS A 466 11.82 6.44 11.13
C CYS A 466 12.70 5.51 11.94
N PHE A 467 12.46 4.20 11.80
CA PHE A 467 13.38 3.17 12.25
C PHE A 467 13.39 2.01 11.24
N VAL A 468 14.45 1.20 11.28
CA VAL A 468 14.67 0.07 10.37
C VAL A 468 14.67 -1.26 11.12
N ILE A 469 14.16 -2.30 10.46
CA ILE A 469 14.11 -3.68 10.95
C ILE A 469 14.50 -4.62 9.82
N ALA A 470 15.13 -5.75 10.14
CA ALA A 470 15.29 -6.85 9.20
C ALA A 470 14.12 -7.84 9.41
N ALA A 471 13.56 -8.35 8.32
CA ALA A 471 12.51 -9.37 8.36
C ALA A 471 12.80 -10.52 7.38
N PRO A 472 12.33 -11.74 7.68
CA PRO A 472 12.34 -12.83 6.72
C PRO A 472 11.22 -12.64 5.67
N GLU A 473 11.45 -13.15 4.46
CA GLU A 473 10.46 -13.12 3.35
C GLU A 473 9.08 -13.67 3.77
N SER A 474 9.06 -14.65 4.67
CA SER A 474 7.85 -15.32 5.18
C SER A 474 6.95 -14.50 6.10
N LEU A 475 7.38 -13.33 6.57
CA LEU A 475 6.54 -12.40 7.35
C LEU A 475 5.96 -11.32 6.43
N ASP A 476 4.64 -11.18 6.36
CA ASP A 476 3.98 -10.10 5.64
C ASP A 476 3.99 -8.76 6.42
N LEU A 477 3.85 -7.63 5.72
CA LEU A 477 3.87 -6.31 6.35
C LEU A 477 2.73 -6.06 7.36
N SER A 478 1.58 -6.73 7.26
CA SER A 478 0.48 -6.58 8.22
C SER A 478 0.80 -7.29 9.54
N MET A 479 1.37 -8.50 9.46
CA MET A 479 1.91 -9.26 10.59
C MET A 479 3.05 -8.50 11.27
N ILE A 480 4.00 -7.97 10.50
CA ILE A 480 5.09 -7.14 11.01
C ILE A 480 4.53 -5.92 11.74
N ASN A 481 3.61 -5.16 11.12
CA ASN A 481 2.98 -3.98 11.70
C ASN A 481 2.26 -4.27 13.04
N ALA A 482 1.52 -5.39 13.13
CA ALA A 482 0.86 -5.82 14.36
C ALA A 482 1.86 -6.28 15.44
N SER A 483 2.98 -6.88 15.02
CA SER A 483 4.06 -7.34 15.90
C SER A 483 4.87 -6.20 16.53
N LEU A 484 4.86 -4.99 15.94
CA LEU A 484 5.58 -3.81 16.48
C LEU A 484 5.16 -3.43 17.92
N GLU A 485 3.98 -3.83 18.39
CA GLU A 485 3.53 -3.61 19.77
C GLU A 485 4.28 -4.47 20.81
N TYR A 486 4.91 -5.57 20.37
CA TYR A 486 5.59 -6.55 21.21
C TYR A 486 7.12 -6.44 21.17
N MET A 487 7.68 -5.58 20.30
CA MET A 487 9.11 -5.26 20.26
C MET A 487 9.54 -4.40 21.45
N GLN A 488 10.83 -4.49 21.83
CA GLN A 488 11.39 -3.62 22.87
C GLN A 488 11.59 -2.19 22.36
N PRO A 489 11.36 -1.14 23.19
CA PRO A 489 11.44 0.26 22.76
C PRO A 489 12.80 0.68 22.19
N GLU A 490 13.88 0.03 22.62
CA GLU A 490 15.26 0.29 22.18
C GLU A 490 15.45 0.06 20.68
N HIS A 491 14.79 -0.95 20.10
CA HIS A 491 14.87 -1.29 18.68
C HIS A 491 13.97 -0.42 17.79
N LEU A 492 13.03 0.33 18.40
CA LEU A 492 12.12 1.23 17.68
C LEU A 492 12.76 2.61 17.38
N GLN A 493 14.09 2.69 17.45
CA GLN A 493 14.89 3.90 17.25
C GLN A 493 16.16 3.65 16.39
N ASP A 494 16.35 2.44 15.87
CA ASP A 494 17.53 2.09 15.07
C ASP A 494 17.39 2.63 13.64
N LYS A 495 18.39 3.36 13.15
CA LYS A 495 18.41 4.03 11.83
C LYS A 495 19.52 3.52 10.91
N VAL A 496 20.25 2.50 11.35
CA VAL A 496 21.33 1.82 10.63
C VAL A 496 21.12 0.33 10.77
N ILE A 497 21.17 -0.41 9.67
CA ILE A 497 20.96 -1.85 9.64
C ILE A 497 21.93 -2.53 8.67
N ASP A 498 22.41 -3.71 9.04
CA ASP A 498 23.11 -4.62 8.16
C ASP A 498 22.14 -5.72 7.72
N ASN A 499 21.99 -5.94 6.42
CA ASN A 499 21.15 -7.01 5.88
C ASN A 499 21.94 -8.26 5.43
N GLY A 500 23.24 -8.31 5.73
CA GLY A 500 24.19 -9.35 5.30
C GLY A 500 24.92 -9.03 4.00
N ASN A 501 24.37 -8.14 3.15
CA ASN A 501 24.93 -7.76 1.86
C ASN A 501 25.44 -6.30 1.86
N VAL A 502 24.77 -5.41 2.59
CA VAL A 502 25.11 -3.99 2.69
C VAL A 502 24.59 -3.39 4.00
N ILE A 503 25.42 -2.55 4.63
CA ILE A 503 25.00 -1.73 5.77
C ILE A 503 24.38 -0.43 5.25
N VAL A 504 23.12 -0.20 5.62
CA VAL A 504 22.28 0.91 5.14
C VAL A 504 21.90 1.81 6.30
N LYS A 505 22.12 3.11 6.11
CA LYS A 505 21.61 4.19 6.95
C LYS A 505 20.39 4.82 6.30
N VAL A 506 19.35 5.08 7.09
CA VAL A 506 18.12 5.72 6.63
C VAL A 506 17.91 7.03 7.39
N SER A 507 17.57 8.09 6.65
CA SER A 507 17.12 9.37 7.21
C SER A 507 15.83 9.82 6.53
N VAL A 508 15.00 10.54 7.27
CA VAL A 508 13.81 11.22 6.75
C VAL A 508 13.97 12.72 6.99
N GLU A 509 13.85 13.48 5.92
CA GLU A 509 13.73 14.94 5.94
C GLU A 509 12.26 15.31 5.63
N ILE A 510 11.79 16.44 6.18
CA ILE A 510 10.45 16.97 5.93
C ILE A 510 10.60 18.24 5.09
N GLU A 511 9.77 18.37 4.07
CA GLU A 511 9.77 19.50 3.15
C GLU A 511 8.34 20.01 2.94
N ASP A 512 8.07 21.22 3.43
CA ASP A 512 6.77 21.88 3.32
C ASP A 512 6.57 22.44 1.90
N ILE A 513 5.42 22.15 1.27
CA ILE A 513 5.00 22.72 -0.01
C ILE A 513 3.60 23.37 0.10
N PRO A 514 3.19 24.25 -0.83
CA PRO A 514 1.91 24.97 -0.70
C PRO A 514 0.63 24.10 -0.74
N GLN A 515 0.76 22.79 -0.96
CA GLN A 515 -0.34 21.82 -1.01
C GLN A 515 -0.26 20.74 0.09
N GLY A 516 0.72 20.79 1.00
CA GLY A 516 0.99 19.77 2.02
C GLY A 516 2.48 19.51 2.19
N SER A 517 2.90 18.29 2.53
CA SER A 517 4.28 18.04 2.96
C SER A 517 4.88 16.81 2.28
N ILE A 518 6.12 16.94 1.81
CA ILE A 518 6.92 15.86 1.22
C ILE A 518 7.86 15.30 2.29
N PHE A 519 7.79 14.00 2.54
CA PHE A 519 8.74 13.28 3.36
C PHE A 519 9.81 12.67 2.45
N LEU A 520 11.05 13.13 2.57
CA LEU A 520 12.18 12.67 1.78
C LEU A 520 12.93 11.59 2.56
N MET A 521 12.67 10.32 2.24
CA MET A 521 13.40 9.19 2.79
C MET A 521 14.65 8.91 1.95
N ARG A 522 15.83 9.13 2.53
CA ARG A 522 17.12 8.82 1.89
C ARG A 522 17.69 7.52 2.46
N MET A 523 18.13 6.63 1.58
CA MET A 523 18.83 5.39 1.93
C MET A 523 20.27 5.45 1.40
N ALA A 524 21.26 5.38 2.31
CA ALA A 524 22.68 5.49 1.96
C ALA A 524 23.49 4.32 2.53
N ARG A 525 24.57 3.92 1.84
CA ARG A 525 25.56 2.99 2.39
C ARG A 525 26.33 3.70 3.50
N THR A 526 26.64 3.00 4.59
CA THR A 526 27.47 3.51 5.68
C THR A 526 28.46 2.45 6.16
N ASP A 527 29.52 2.88 6.84
CA ASP A 527 30.43 2.02 7.60
C ASP A 527 30.16 2.08 9.12
N GLU A 528 29.11 2.82 9.54
CA GLU A 528 28.59 2.80 10.90
C GLU A 528 28.05 1.41 11.27
N LYS A 529 28.53 0.81 12.36
CA LYS A 529 28.05 -0.50 12.80
C LYS A 529 26.65 -0.43 13.42
N PRO A 530 25.75 -1.40 13.14
CA PRO A 530 24.48 -1.54 13.87
C PRO A 530 24.69 -1.69 15.39
N ARG A 531 23.66 -1.35 16.18
CA ARG A 531 23.72 -1.46 17.65
C ARG A 531 23.73 -2.90 18.16
N THR A 532 23.16 -3.84 17.41
CA THR A 532 23.02 -5.26 17.76
C THR A 532 23.95 -6.14 16.92
N ILE A 533 24.51 -7.18 17.56
CA ILE A 533 25.47 -8.15 16.97
C ILE A 533 24.80 -9.53 16.76
N VAL A 534 23.53 -9.67 17.14
CA VAL A 534 22.72 -10.88 17.00
C VAL A 534 22.02 -10.89 15.64
N ASP A 535 21.56 -12.06 15.18
CA ASP A 535 20.69 -12.25 14.00
C ASP A 535 19.68 -11.08 13.85
N PRO A 536 19.78 -10.28 12.75
CA PRO A 536 18.93 -9.12 12.53
C PRO A 536 17.43 -9.42 12.57
N CYS A 537 17.01 -10.61 12.16
CA CYS A 537 15.60 -11.00 12.11
C CYS A 537 15.05 -11.50 13.46
N HIS A 538 15.91 -11.79 14.46
CA HIS A 538 15.49 -12.39 15.73
C HIS A 538 14.43 -11.58 16.47
N HIS A 539 14.58 -10.25 16.47
CA HIS A 539 13.74 -9.34 17.25
C HIS A 539 12.29 -9.26 16.72
N ILE A 540 12.09 -9.24 15.40
CA ILE A 540 10.74 -9.20 14.81
C ILE A 540 10.07 -10.58 14.81
N SER A 541 10.82 -11.66 14.57
CA SER A 541 10.28 -13.03 14.60
C SER A 541 9.71 -13.37 15.98
N LYS A 542 10.44 -13.07 17.06
CA LYS A 542 9.97 -13.27 18.44
C LYS A 542 8.76 -12.39 18.81
N ALA A 543 8.68 -11.18 18.23
CA ALA A 543 7.53 -10.31 18.39
C ALA A 543 6.28 -10.84 17.65
N ALA A 544 6.47 -11.48 16.48
CA ALA A 544 5.39 -12.12 15.72
C ALA A 544 4.90 -13.43 16.35
N GLU A 545 5.79 -14.25 16.91
CA GLU A 545 5.43 -15.40 17.75
C GLU A 545 4.55 -14.97 18.94
N MET A 546 4.94 -13.89 19.62
CA MET A 546 4.14 -13.31 20.71
C MET A 546 2.79 -12.77 20.20
N TYR A 547 2.76 -12.02 19.09
CA TYR A 547 1.51 -11.52 18.51
C TYR A 547 0.56 -12.66 18.13
N MET A 548 1.04 -13.72 17.47
CA MET A 548 0.23 -14.89 17.09
C MET A 548 -0.31 -15.64 18.31
N PHE A 549 0.53 -15.84 19.34
CA PHE A 549 0.10 -16.43 20.61
C PHE A 549 -1.00 -15.60 21.29
N ILE A 550 -0.78 -14.28 21.44
CA ILE A 550 -1.77 -13.38 22.03
C ILE A 550 -3.05 -13.30 21.18
N SER A 551 -2.94 -13.29 19.86
CA SER A 551 -4.09 -13.24 18.94
C SER A 551 -4.98 -14.48 19.13
N SER A 552 -4.39 -15.68 19.17
CA SER A 552 -5.13 -16.93 19.43
C SER A 552 -5.81 -16.98 20.81
N LEU A 553 -5.16 -16.44 21.85
CA LEU A 553 -5.76 -16.31 23.20
C LEU A 553 -6.95 -15.35 23.20
N CYS A 554 -6.83 -14.22 22.49
CA CYS A 554 -7.86 -13.19 22.39
C CYS A 554 -9.04 -13.61 21.51
N GLN A 555 -8.84 -14.41 20.46
CA GLN A 555 -9.94 -14.92 19.61
C GLN A 555 -11.00 -15.69 20.42
N ALA A 556 -10.58 -16.42 21.45
CA ALA A 556 -11.48 -17.13 22.36
C ALA A 556 -12.10 -16.24 23.47
N GLU A 557 -11.57 -15.02 23.74
CA GLU A 557 -12.35 -13.99 24.46
C GLU A 557 -13.34 -13.29 23.52
N ILE A 558 -12.97 -13.02 22.26
CA ILE A 558 -13.84 -12.36 21.27
C ILE A 558 -15.09 -13.20 21.00
N ALA A 559 -14.98 -14.54 20.95
CA ALA A 559 -16.16 -15.40 20.85
C ALA A 559 -17.16 -15.20 22.01
N GLU A 560 -16.68 -15.01 23.25
CA GLU A 560 -17.56 -14.73 24.39
C GLU A 560 -18.03 -13.27 24.48
N ASP A 561 -17.14 -12.30 24.23
CA ASP A 561 -17.48 -10.87 24.25
C ASP A 561 -18.48 -10.55 23.13
N THR A 562 -18.31 -11.10 21.92
CA THR A 562 -19.29 -10.94 20.82
C THR A 562 -20.57 -11.73 21.08
N MET A 563 -20.54 -12.91 21.72
CA MET A 563 -21.79 -13.53 22.21
C MET A 563 -22.50 -12.66 23.26
N LYS A 564 -21.76 -12.01 24.17
CA LYS A 564 -22.33 -11.09 25.17
C LYS A 564 -22.86 -9.82 24.53
N GLU A 565 -22.18 -9.22 23.55
CA GLU A 565 -22.73 -8.10 22.77
C GLU A 565 -23.94 -8.51 21.93
N VAL A 566 -24.04 -9.76 21.47
CA VAL A 566 -25.23 -10.32 20.80
C VAL A 566 -26.38 -10.65 21.79
N ILE A 567 -26.08 -10.85 23.08
CA ILE A 567 -27.08 -11.14 24.14
C ILE A 567 -27.56 -9.85 24.81
N ASP A 568 -26.65 -9.05 25.39
CA ASP A 568 -26.98 -7.76 26.02
C ASP A 568 -27.47 -6.75 24.96
N GLY A 569 -26.95 -6.83 23.74
CA GLY A 569 -27.40 -6.05 22.60
C GLY A 569 -28.79 -6.41 22.07
N GLN A 570 -29.49 -7.42 22.60
CA GLN A 570 -30.91 -7.67 22.28
C GLN A 570 -31.89 -6.78 23.08
N ALA A 571 -31.44 -6.12 24.15
CA ALA A 571 -32.30 -5.33 25.03
C ALA A 571 -33.01 -4.14 24.34
N THR A 572 -32.42 -3.55 23.29
CA THR A 572 -33.02 -2.47 22.48
C THR A 572 -33.63 -2.92 21.15
N PRO A 573 -33.03 -3.86 20.37
CA PRO A 573 -33.66 -4.43 19.20
C PRO A 573 -34.97 -5.14 19.49
N SER A 574 -35.22 -5.77 20.64
CA SER A 574 -36.49 -6.48 20.86
C SER A 574 -37.75 -5.64 20.63
N LYS A 575 -37.73 -4.31 20.90
CA LYS A 575 -38.87 -3.43 20.55
C LYS A 575 -38.95 -3.11 19.06
N LEU A 576 -37.81 -2.82 18.44
CA LEU A 576 -37.72 -2.44 17.02
C LEU A 576 -37.94 -3.65 16.09
N TRP A 577 -37.51 -4.83 16.53
CA TRP A 577 -37.74 -6.12 15.90
C TRP A 577 -39.16 -6.65 16.13
N LEU A 578 -39.81 -6.42 17.29
CA LEU A 578 -41.26 -6.65 17.38
C LEU A 578 -41.98 -5.74 16.37
N SER A 579 -41.71 -4.43 16.35
CA SER A 579 -42.37 -3.51 15.39
C SER A 579 -42.13 -3.89 13.92
N LEU A 580 -40.88 -4.19 13.55
CA LEU A 580 -40.52 -4.61 12.19
C LEU A 580 -41.00 -6.04 11.86
N LYS A 581 -41.19 -6.90 12.87
CA LYS A 581 -41.80 -8.22 12.67
C LYS A 581 -43.31 -8.11 12.54
N ASP A 582 -43.99 -7.30 13.35
CA ASP A 582 -45.43 -7.05 13.21
C ASP A 582 -45.72 -6.41 11.85
N GLU A 583 -44.86 -5.50 11.37
CA GLU A 583 -44.91 -4.96 10.00
C GLU A 583 -44.57 -6.03 8.95
N LEU A 584 -43.56 -6.88 9.16
CA LEU A 584 -43.18 -7.92 8.19
C LEU A 584 -44.20 -9.06 8.11
N ASP A 585 -44.80 -9.48 9.23
CA ASP A 585 -45.87 -10.47 9.30
C ASP A 585 -47.16 -9.88 8.74
N ALA A 586 -47.45 -8.58 8.94
CA ALA A 586 -48.55 -7.90 8.25
C ALA A 586 -48.31 -7.75 6.74
N VAL A 587 -47.07 -7.50 6.29
CA VAL A 587 -46.69 -7.51 4.88
C VAL A 587 -46.74 -8.92 4.29
N ALA A 588 -46.32 -9.94 5.04
CA ALA A 588 -46.37 -11.33 4.64
C ALA A 588 -47.80 -11.85 4.53
N GLU A 589 -48.68 -11.53 5.50
CA GLU A 589 -50.10 -11.88 5.43
C GLU A 589 -50.82 -11.07 4.33
N LYS A 590 -50.43 -9.82 4.10
CA LYS A 590 -50.92 -9.04 2.95
C LYS A 590 -50.42 -9.60 1.62
N GLN A 591 -49.19 -10.11 1.55
CA GLN A 591 -48.68 -10.87 0.41
C GLN A 591 -49.38 -12.23 0.27
N ARG A 592 -49.76 -12.90 1.36
CA ARG A 592 -50.50 -14.16 1.35
C ARG A 592 -51.92 -13.94 0.84
N LEU A 593 -52.62 -12.92 1.34
CA LEU A 593 -53.92 -12.48 0.85
C LEU A 593 -53.85 -12.01 -0.61
N LEU A 594 -52.81 -11.28 -1.01
CA LEU A 594 -52.60 -10.93 -2.42
C LEU A 594 -52.21 -12.13 -3.29
N ALA A 595 -51.58 -13.17 -2.73
CA ALA A 595 -51.27 -14.41 -3.44
C ALA A 595 -52.49 -15.34 -3.52
N GLU A 596 -53.35 -15.36 -2.51
CA GLU A 596 -54.66 -16.03 -2.50
C GLU A 596 -55.62 -15.33 -3.47
N GLU A 597 -55.68 -13.99 -3.47
CA GLU A 597 -56.41 -13.19 -4.44
C GLU A 597 -55.85 -13.40 -5.86
N ARG A 598 -54.52 -13.38 -6.04
CA ARG A 598 -53.88 -13.65 -7.33
C ARG A 598 -54.05 -15.10 -7.78
N ALA A 599 -54.11 -16.07 -6.86
CA ALA A 599 -54.45 -17.45 -7.15
C ALA A 599 -55.93 -17.61 -7.48
N ARG A 600 -56.83 -16.87 -6.84
CA ARG A 600 -58.26 -16.81 -7.20
C ARG A 600 -58.44 -16.19 -8.57
N ILE A 601 -57.78 -15.08 -8.87
CA ILE A 601 -57.77 -14.45 -10.20
C ILE A 601 -57.10 -15.36 -11.24
N GLU A 602 -56.00 -16.06 -10.94
CA GLU A 602 -55.42 -17.05 -11.87
C GLU A 602 -56.31 -18.30 -12.03
N CYS A 603 -57.13 -18.64 -11.05
CA CYS A 603 -58.12 -19.72 -11.11
C CYS A 603 -59.38 -19.27 -11.88
N GLU A 604 -59.83 -18.03 -11.69
CA GLU A 604 -60.89 -17.38 -12.48
C GLU A 604 -60.45 -17.18 -13.92
N MET A 605 -59.18 -16.80 -14.17
CA MET A 605 -58.59 -16.72 -15.50
C MET A 605 -58.38 -18.09 -16.13
N ARG A 606 -58.03 -19.13 -15.35
CA ARG A 606 -58.04 -20.52 -15.84
C ARG A 606 -59.45 -20.95 -16.18
N THR A 607 -60.41 -20.85 -15.26
CA THR A 607 -61.83 -21.14 -15.50
C THR A 607 -62.41 -20.33 -16.65
N ALA A 608 -62.00 -19.07 -16.84
CA ALA A 608 -62.40 -18.25 -17.99
C ALA A 608 -61.72 -18.68 -19.28
N LYS A 609 -60.43 -19.05 -19.25
CA LYS A 609 -59.72 -19.62 -20.40
C LYS A 609 -60.26 -21.00 -20.77
N ASP A 610 -60.56 -21.84 -19.80
CA ASP A 610 -61.12 -23.17 -19.97
C ASP A 610 -62.56 -23.03 -20.48
N ARG A 611 -63.35 -22.06 -19.98
CA ARG A 611 -64.64 -21.68 -20.59
C ARG A 611 -64.48 -21.08 -21.99
N ILE A 612 -63.40 -20.35 -22.30
CA ILE A 612 -63.12 -19.87 -23.66
C ILE A 612 -62.75 -21.04 -24.57
N GLN A 613 -61.87 -21.97 -24.16
CA GLN A 613 -61.55 -23.17 -24.93
C GLN A 613 -62.74 -24.13 -25.03
N GLN A 614 -63.62 -24.15 -24.03
CA GLN A 614 -64.88 -24.88 -24.06
C GLN A 614 -65.91 -24.16 -24.93
N PHE A 615 -65.91 -22.82 -25.03
CA PHE A 615 -66.71 -22.06 -26.00
C PHE A 615 -66.16 -22.18 -27.42
N GLU A 616 -64.85 -22.16 -27.63
CA GLU A 616 -64.18 -22.44 -28.89
C GLU A 616 -64.44 -23.89 -29.33
N SER A 617 -64.36 -24.84 -28.40
CA SER A 617 -64.81 -26.21 -28.63
C SER A 617 -66.32 -26.26 -28.89
N THR A 618 -67.16 -25.48 -28.20
CA THR A 618 -68.62 -25.43 -28.48
C THR A 618 -68.94 -24.71 -29.79
N ILE A 619 -68.03 -23.87 -30.31
CA ILE A 619 -68.14 -23.21 -31.60
C ILE A 619 -67.59 -24.10 -32.72
N GLU A 620 -66.57 -24.92 -32.47
CA GLU A 620 -65.98 -25.83 -33.45
C GLU A 620 -66.70 -27.18 -33.48
N GLU A 621 -67.13 -27.70 -32.33
CA GLU A 621 -68.17 -28.72 -32.17
C GLU A 621 -69.55 -28.15 -32.54
N GLY A 622 -69.75 -26.84 -32.47
CA GLY A 622 -70.95 -26.14 -32.97
C GLY A 622 -70.95 -26.01 -34.49
N ARG A 623 -69.79 -25.81 -35.12
CA ARG A 623 -69.58 -25.89 -36.57
C ARG A 623 -69.68 -27.33 -37.05
N LYS A 624 -69.08 -28.28 -36.31
CA LYS A 624 -69.27 -29.71 -36.57
C LYS A 624 -70.72 -30.11 -36.37
N ARG A 625 -71.44 -29.62 -35.35
CA ARG A 625 -72.89 -29.85 -35.21
C ARG A 625 -73.74 -29.08 -36.20
N LEU A 626 -73.30 -27.95 -36.73
CA LEU A 626 -74.00 -27.31 -37.85
C LEU A 626 -73.87 -28.19 -39.09
N LYS A 627 -72.66 -28.68 -39.36
CA LYS A 627 -72.34 -29.59 -40.45
C LYS A 627 -72.92 -31.00 -40.27
N GLU A 628 -72.96 -31.51 -39.05
CA GLU A 628 -73.60 -32.76 -38.66
C GLU A 628 -75.10 -32.59 -38.49
N LEU A 629 -75.66 -31.37 -38.40
CA LEU A 629 -77.10 -31.14 -38.57
C LEU A 629 -77.46 -30.93 -40.04
N GLU A 630 -76.55 -30.44 -40.88
CA GLU A 630 -76.65 -30.61 -42.34
C GLU A 630 -76.65 -32.12 -42.68
N ASP A 631 -75.70 -32.90 -42.13
CA ASP A 631 -75.60 -34.35 -42.37
C ASP A 631 -76.64 -35.21 -41.60
N GLN A 632 -77.22 -34.74 -40.48
CA GLN A 632 -78.25 -35.45 -39.69
C GLN A 632 -79.68 -34.97 -39.93
N THR A 633 -79.92 -33.77 -40.45
CA THR A 633 -81.19 -33.52 -41.16
C THR A 633 -81.22 -34.32 -42.47
N ALA A 634 -80.06 -34.58 -43.09
CA ALA A 634 -79.89 -35.60 -44.13
C ALA A 634 -79.78 -37.05 -43.59
N GLY A 635 -79.88 -37.28 -42.27
CA GLY A 635 -79.39 -38.52 -41.65
C GLY A 635 -80.30 -39.19 -40.62
N HIS A 636 -80.57 -38.56 -39.48
CA HIS A 636 -81.15 -39.19 -38.28
C HIS A 636 -82.19 -38.25 -37.60
N ALA A 637 -83.50 -38.37 -37.78
CA ALA A 637 -84.31 -39.39 -38.48
C ALA A 637 -84.17 -40.84 -37.97
N LYS A 638 -83.39 -41.06 -36.89
CA LYS A 638 -83.06 -42.34 -36.26
C LYS A 638 -82.51 -42.08 -34.84
N ASN A 639 -83.35 -42.24 -33.80
CA ASN A 639 -83.14 -43.01 -32.55
C ASN A 639 -81.93 -42.70 -31.59
N LEU A 640 -81.88 -42.90 -30.26
CA LEU A 640 -82.80 -43.10 -29.07
C LEU A 640 -81.92 -43.20 -27.75
N GLU A 641 -82.44 -42.90 -26.53
CA GLU A 641 -82.08 -43.39 -25.13
C GLU A 641 -80.81 -42.94 -24.28
N GLU A 642 -80.43 -43.66 -23.18
CA GLU A 642 -80.30 -43.19 -21.74
C GLU A 642 -79.39 -44.09 -20.78
N MET A 643 -79.04 -43.91 -19.46
CA MET A 643 -78.74 -42.81 -18.46
C MET A 643 -78.17 -43.32 -17.04
N ASP A 644 -77.41 -42.48 -16.26
CA ASP A 644 -77.04 -42.34 -14.77
C ASP A 644 -76.79 -43.52 -13.74
N GLY A 645 -76.23 -43.42 -12.49
CA GLY A 645 -75.45 -42.40 -11.69
C GLY A 645 -75.29 -42.59 -10.11
N ALA A 646 -74.16 -42.12 -9.47
CA ALA A 646 -73.95 -41.51 -8.08
C ALA A 646 -73.60 -42.19 -6.66
N ASP A 647 -72.74 -41.48 -5.83
CA ASP A 647 -72.48 -41.13 -4.33
C ASP A 647 -72.27 -42.00 -2.99
N GLY A 648 -71.66 -41.40 -1.89
CA GLY A 648 -71.70 -41.79 -0.40
C GLY A 648 -70.49 -41.56 0.65
N PRO A 649 -70.63 -41.00 1.92
CA PRO A 649 -69.50 -40.75 2.94
C PRO A 649 -69.70 -40.79 4.56
N ALA A 650 -68.62 -40.57 5.40
CA ALA A 650 -68.47 -40.11 6.88
C ALA A 650 -68.55 -41.09 8.15
N ASN A 651 -68.18 -40.88 9.47
CA ASN A 651 -67.17 -40.11 10.36
C ASN A 651 -67.21 -40.55 11.93
N TRP A 652 -66.30 -40.16 12.91
CA TRP A 652 -66.28 -40.62 14.38
C TRP A 652 -65.56 -39.84 15.60
N VAL A 653 -64.45 -39.08 15.51
CA VAL A 653 -63.29 -39.11 16.51
C VAL A 653 -63.31 -38.40 17.92
N GLU A 654 -64.20 -37.48 18.29
CA GLU A 654 -63.89 -36.43 19.31
C GLU A 654 -63.73 -36.85 20.82
N THR A 655 -64.01 -38.09 21.23
CA THR A 655 -64.26 -38.43 22.66
C THR A 655 -63.06 -38.86 23.52
N LEU A 656 -61.88 -39.13 22.95
CA LEU A 656 -60.87 -39.98 23.62
C LEU A 656 -59.88 -39.26 24.59
N ILE A 657 -59.67 -37.95 24.43
CA ILE A 657 -58.45 -37.28 24.92
C ILE A 657 -58.42 -37.03 26.45
N GLN A 658 -59.57 -36.94 27.15
CA GLN A 658 -59.60 -36.46 28.54
C GLN A 658 -59.25 -37.48 29.64
N ASN A 659 -59.09 -38.77 29.34
CA ASN A 659 -59.31 -39.80 30.38
C ASN A 659 -58.06 -40.36 31.09
N GLN A 660 -56.82 -40.03 30.68
CA GLN A 660 -55.59 -40.57 31.33
C GLN A 660 -54.51 -39.54 31.70
N LEU A 661 -54.87 -38.27 31.88
CA LEU A 661 -54.01 -37.30 32.59
C LEU A 661 -54.12 -37.47 34.13
N ASN A 662 -54.06 -38.70 34.63
CA ASN A 662 -54.40 -39.00 36.03
C ASN A 662 -53.87 -40.34 36.61
N LYS A 663 -52.59 -40.38 37.01
CA LYS A 663 -52.12 -40.81 38.37
C LYS A 663 -50.59 -40.87 38.50
N GLN A 664 -50.12 -40.53 39.71
CA GLN A 664 -48.70 -40.48 40.10
C GLN A 664 -48.22 -41.81 40.73
N LYS A 665 -46.94 -42.17 40.56
CA LYS A 665 -45.92 -42.32 41.64
C LYS A 665 -44.61 -42.95 41.15
N ALA A 666 -43.52 -42.65 41.86
CA ALA A 666 -42.15 -43.17 41.70
C ALA A 666 -41.84 -44.21 42.83
N PRO A 667 -40.62 -44.79 43.04
CA PRO A 667 -39.31 -44.48 42.41
C PRO A 667 -38.30 -45.65 42.18
N ARG A 668 -37.05 -45.26 41.79
CA ARG A 668 -35.71 -45.88 42.04
C ARG A 668 -35.05 -46.83 41.02
N ASN A 669 -33.81 -46.44 40.67
CA ASN A 669 -32.59 -47.23 40.44
C ASN A 669 -32.50 -48.09 39.14
N THR A 670 -31.34 -48.33 38.52
CA THR A 670 -29.91 -48.00 38.84
C THR A 670 -29.06 -47.97 37.54
N GLU A 671 -28.03 -47.08 37.45
CA GLU A 671 -26.71 -47.28 36.77
C GLU A 671 -26.66 -47.70 35.26
N ILE A 672 -25.64 -47.44 34.40
CA ILE A 672 -24.38 -46.66 34.37
C ILE A 672 -23.97 -46.51 32.85
N PRO A 673 -22.98 -45.69 32.39
CA PRO A 673 -22.26 -44.55 32.97
C PRO A 673 -22.43 -43.26 32.09
N VAL A 674 -21.53 -42.27 32.24
CA VAL A 674 -21.30 -41.19 31.24
C VAL A 674 -19.79 -40.89 31.14
N SER A 675 -19.26 -40.70 29.92
CA SER A 675 -17.86 -40.27 29.71
C SER A 675 -17.71 -39.33 28.51
N ALA A 676 -17.46 -38.03 28.76
CA ALA A 676 -16.80 -37.08 27.85
C ALA A 676 -16.65 -35.71 28.55
N GLY A 677 -15.47 -35.43 29.13
CA GLY A 677 -15.12 -34.07 29.52
C GLY A 677 -14.43 -33.34 28.35
N PRO A 678 -14.71 -32.05 28.09
CA PRO A 678 -13.97 -31.28 27.10
C PRO A 678 -12.48 -31.16 27.51
N SER A 679 -11.60 -31.17 26.51
CA SER A 679 -10.17 -31.39 26.71
C SER A 679 -9.43 -30.24 27.41
N LEU A 680 -8.74 -30.58 28.51
CA LEU A 680 -7.71 -29.73 29.09
C LEU A 680 -6.52 -29.60 28.13
N LEU A 681 -6.20 -28.37 27.71
CA LEU A 681 -4.88 -28.08 27.12
C LEU A 681 -3.80 -28.20 28.21
N PRO A 682 -2.60 -28.75 27.91
CA PRO A 682 -1.57 -28.94 28.93
C PRO A 682 -1.06 -27.61 29.52
N THR A 683 -1.29 -27.39 30.82
CA THR A 683 -0.80 -26.23 31.60
C THR A 683 0.72 -26.01 31.52
N ARG A 684 1.48 -27.03 31.11
CA ARG A 684 2.92 -26.93 30.79
C ARG A 684 3.24 -25.86 29.74
N LEU A 685 2.38 -25.61 28.75
CA LEU A 685 2.66 -24.67 27.66
C LEU A 685 2.61 -23.20 28.10
N ILE A 686 1.73 -22.84 29.04
CA ILE A 686 1.52 -21.46 29.49
C ILE A 686 2.72 -20.95 30.32
N ASN A 687 3.37 -21.84 31.07
CA ASN A 687 4.43 -21.50 32.02
C ASN A 687 5.84 -21.93 31.56
N ASN A 688 6.03 -22.34 30.30
CA ASN A 688 7.29 -22.95 29.86
C ASN A 688 8.43 -21.92 29.69
N GLN A 689 9.33 -21.85 30.68
CA GLN A 689 10.43 -20.88 30.74
C GLN A 689 11.43 -20.96 29.57
N GLN A 690 11.50 -22.10 28.86
CA GLN A 690 12.54 -22.38 27.88
C GLN A 690 12.15 -22.09 26.42
N THR A 691 10.87 -22.04 26.06
CA THR A 691 10.44 -21.87 24.66
C THR A 691 10.22 -20.43 24.22
N MET A 692 10.06 -19.46 25.14
CA MET A 692 9.86 -18.03 24.81
C MET A 692 11.11 -17.16 25.07
N GLY A 693 12.28 -17.79 25.22
CA GLY A 693 13.57 -17.11 25.43
C GLY A 693 13.54 -16.09 26.56
N GLY A 694 13.15 -16.51 27.77
CA GLY A 694 13.12 -15.71 29.00
C GLY A 694 11.86 -14.87 29.26
N TYR A 695 10.99 -14.65 28.26
CA TYR A 695 9.80 -13.80 28.43
C TYR A 695 8.59 -14.60 28.88
N ILE A 696 8.04 -14.26 30.05
CA ILE A 696 6.81 -14.84 30.60
C ILE A 696 5.63 -13.90 30.23
N PRO A 697 4.63 -14.35 29.45
CA PRO A 697 3.58 -13.47 28.91
C PRO A 697 2.79 -12.70 29.97
N LEU A 698 2.52 -13.31 31.13
CA LEU A 698 1.80 -12.68 32.24
C LEU A 698 2.56 -11.46 32.80
N LEU A 699 3.89 -11.57 32.92
CA LEU A 699 4.74 -10.52 33.46
C LEU A 699 4.85 -9.34 32.48
N TRP A 700 4.99 -9.64 31.18
CA TRP A 700 4.96 -8.61 30.12
C TRP A 700 3.61 -7.87 30.09
N ALA A 701 2.49 -8.59 30.18
CA ALA A 701 1.16 -8.01 30.17
C ALA A 701 0.91 -7.12 31.41
N ALA A 702 1.44 -7.52 32.58
CA ALA A 702 1.38 -6.72 33.80
C ALA A 702 2.25 -5.45 33.72
N ALA A 703 3.50 -5.56 33.28
CA ALA A 703 4.43 -4.44 33.09
C ALA A 703 3.92 -3.39 32.08
N ASN A 704 3.28 -3.85 31.01
CA ASN A 704 2.72 -2.99 29.96
C ASN A 704 1.26 -2.58 30.21
N GLY A 705 0.66 -2.98 31.33
CA GLY A 705 -0.71 -2.60 31.72
C GLY A 705 -1.81 -3.16 30.81
N LYS A 706 -1.53 -4.22 30.05
CA LYS A 706 -2.39 -4.78 29.00
C LYS A 706 -3.57 -5.59 29.60
N LYS A 707 -4.50 -4.88 30.22
CA LYS A 707 -5.60 -5.41 31.07
C LYS A 707 -6.46 -6.53 30.43
N ARG A 708 -6.66 -6.54 29.10
CA ARG A 708 -7.36 -7.63 28.39
C ARG A 708 -6.51 -8.89 28.35
N ILE A 709 -5.31 -8.83 27.77
CA ILE A 709 -4.33 -9.94 27.73
C ILE A 709 -4.07 -10.51 29.14
N LEU A 710 -3.90 -9.62 30.11
CA LEU A 710 -3.71 -9.99 31.51
C LEU A 710 -4.90 -10.75 32.10
N ARG A 711 -6.15 -10.41 31.72
CA ARG A 711 -7.35 -11.19 32.07
C ARG A 711 -7.36 -12.54 31.36
N ALA A 712 -7.19 -12.54 30.03
CA ALA A 712 -7.27 -13.73 29.18
C ALA A 712 -6.30 -14.85 29.62
N LEU A 713 -5.12 -14.47 30.13
CA LEU A 713 -4.13 -15.38 30.70
C LEU A 713 -4.55 -15.92 32.08
N ILE A 714 -4.98 -15.04 32.99
CA ILE A 714 -5.38 -15.42 34.36
C ILE A 714 -6.62 -16.33 34.34
N ASP A 715 -7.58 -16.02 33.48
CA ASP A 715 -8.83 -16.78 33.36
C ASP A 715 -8.63 -18.14 32.65
N ARG A 716 -7.43 -18.37 32.09
CA ARG A 716 -6.92 -19.67 31.61
C ARG A 716 -5.95 -20.36 32.58
N GLY A 717 -5.87 -19.89 33.83
CA GLY A 717 -5.08 -20.52 34.90
C GLY A 717 -3.58 -20.23 34.85
N ALA A 718 -3.15 -19.10 34.28
CA ALA A 718 -1.76 -18.64 34.39
C ALA A 718 -1.36 -18.39 35.86
N ASP A 719 -0.16 -18.82 36.23
CA ASP A 719 0.37 -18.68 37.59
C ASP A 719 0.69 -17.21 37.92
N LEU A 720 -0.02 -16.64 38.90
CA LEU A 720 0.14 -15.25 39.35
C LEU A 720 1.50 -14.99 40.01
N GLU A 721 2.06 -16.02 40.64
CA GLU A 721 3.29 -15.97 41.44
C GLU A 721 4.52 -16.44 40.65
N VAL A 722 4.36 -16.63 39.33
CA VAL A 722 5.45 -16.87 38.39
C VAL A 722 6.47 -15.73 38.46
N ARG A 723 7.77 -16.07 38.45
CA ARG A 723 8.87 -15.14 38.75
C ARG A 723 9.85 -15.06 37.60
N ASN A 724 10.33 -13.85 37.26
CA ASN A 724 11.45 -13.70 36.32
C ASN A 724 12.76 -14.21 36.95
N THR A 725 13.68 -14.68 36.10
CA THR A 725 15.00 -15.20 36.49
C THR A 725 15.85 -14.19 37.25
N ASP A 726 15.74 -12.92 36.89
CA ASP A 726 16.77 -11.91 37.15
C ASP A 726 16.58 -11.29 38.53
N ASN A 727 15.34 -10.87 38.84
CA ASN A 727 15.01 -10.16 40.09
C ASN A 727 13.92 -10.87 40.92
N SER A 728 13.35 -11.99 40.44
CA SER A 728 12.22 -12.70 41.07
C SER A 728 10.96 -11.84 41.25
N TYR A 729 10.67 -10.97 40.27
CA TYR A 729 9.45 -10.17 40.22
C TYR A 729 8.27 -11.03 39.77
N THR A 730 7.16 -10.96 40.50
CA THR A 730 5.85 -11.52 40.11
C THR A 730 5.06 -10.53 39.27
N ALA A 731 3.90 -10.95 38.72
CA ALA A 731 3.06 -10.08 37.91
C ALA A 731 2.64 -8.80 38.66
N LEU A 732 2.35 -8.92 39.97
CA LEU A 732 2.00 -7.77 40.80
C LEU A 732 3.18 -6.81 41.01
N ILE A 733 4.40 -7.33 41.20
CA ILE A 733 5.60 -6.50 41.34
C ILE A 733 5.92 -5.78 40.02
N TYR A 734 5.72 -6.42 38.86
CA TYR A 734 5.82 -5.74 37.56
C TYR A 734 4.75 -4.66 37.36
N ALA A 735 3.49 -4.92 37.72
CA ALA A 735 2.45 -3.90 37.67
C ALA A 735 2.75 -2.71 38.61
N ALA A 736 3.41 -2.97 39.75
CA ALA A 736 3.86 -1.95 40.69
C ALA A 736 5.05 -1.13 40.17
N ALA A 737 6.07 -1.78 39.60
CA ALA A 737 7.29 -1.16 39.06
C ALA A 737 7.04 -0.21 37.88
N TYR A 738 5.98 -0.45 37.11
CA TYR A 738 5.61 0.37 35.94
C TYR A 738 4.32 1.18 36.15
N GLY A 739 3.85 1.34 37.40
CA GLY A 739 2.74 2.24 37.75
C GLY A 739 1.36 1.82 37.23
N ARG A 740 1.18 0.54 36.89
CA ARG A 740 0.01 0.03 36.16
C ARG A 740 -1.17 -0.27 37.09
N VAL A 741 -1.76 0.78 37.67
CA VAL A 741 -2.91 0.74 38.61
C VAL A 741 -4.01 -0.25 38.14
N SER A 742 -4.40 -0.20 36.87
CA SER A 742 -5.42 -1.08 36.29
C SER A 742 -5.05 -2.56 36.19
N ALA A 743 -3.76 -2.87 36.10
CA ALA A 743 -3.23 -4.25 36.11
C ALA A 743 -3.08 -4.77 37.55
N ALA A 744 -2.49 -3.96 38.44
CA ALA A 744 -2.39 -4.29 39.87
C ALA A 744 -3.77 -4.54 40.49
N SER A 745 -4.76 -3.68 40.21
CA SER A 745 -6.12 -3.83 40.73
C SER A 745 -6.81 -5.10 40.22
N LEU A 746 -6.50 -5.55 38.99
CA LEU A 746 -7.00 -6.82 38.42
C LEU A 746 -6.33 -8.04 39.06
N LEU A 747 -5.00 -8.01 39.21
CA LEU A 747 -4.20 -9.07 39.83
C LEU A 747 -4.60 -9.32 41.28
N LEU A 748 -4.70 -8.26 42.08
CA LEU A 748 -5.17 -8.33 43.48
C LEU A 748 -6.59 -8.92 43.57
N ARG A 749 -7.50 -8.50 42.67
CA ARG A 749 -8.87 -9.03 42.61
C ARG A 749 -8.94 -10.50 42.17
N LYS A 750 -7.88 -11.03 41.55
CA LYS A 750 -7.76 -12.44 41.14
C LYS A 750 -6.89 -13.28 42.08
N GLY A 751 -6.45 -12.72 43.22
CA GLY A 751 -5.77 -13.46 44.28
C GLY A 751 -4.23 -13.43 44.23
N ALA A 752 -3.62 -12.52 43.45
CA ALA A 752 -2.16 -12.35 43.48
C ALA A 752 -1.68 -11.96 44.89
N MET A 753 -0.59 -12.56 45.34
CA MET A 753 -0.08 -12.43 46.71
C MET A 753 0.48 -11.01 46.93
N ILE A 754 -0.23 -10.21 47.74
CA ILE A 754 0.09 -8.80 47.96
C ILE A 754 1.46 -8.60 48.63
N GLU A 755 1.84 -9.53 49.52
CA GLU A 755 3.16 -9.58 50.19
C GLU A 755 4.18 -10.49 49.46
N ALA A 756 4.00 -10.74 48.15
CA ALA A 756 5.04 -11.37 47.34
C ALA A 756 6.32 -10.52 47.35
N ARG A 757 7.47 -11.14 47.67
CA ARG A 757 8.79 -10.46 47.75
C ARG A 757 9.71 -10.81 46.58
N ASN A 758 10.48 -9.82 46.12
CA ASN A 758 11.57 -9.98 45.15
C ASN A 758 12.87 -10.53 45.82
N LYS A 759 13.98 -10.61 45.08
CA LYS A 759 15.28 -11.06 45.63
C LYS A 759 15.83 -10.20 46.79
N ASP A 760 15.55 -8.90 46.80
CA ASP A 760 15.97 -7.96 47.87
C ASP A 760 15.01 -7.98 49.09
N GLY A 761 13.94 -8.76 49.04
CA GLY A 761 12.88 -8.79 50.05
C GLY A 761 11.85 -7.68 49.92
N ASP A 762 11.92 -6.85 48.86
CA ASP A 762 10.95 -5.78 48.60
C ASP A 762 9.61 -6.38 48.16
N SER A 763 8.50 -5.90 48.75
CA SER A 763 7.13 -6.21 48.30
C SER A 763 6.68 -5.27 47.18
N ALA A 764 5.54 -5.56 46.55
CA ALA A 764 4.96 -4.69 45.51
C ALA A 764 4.78 -3.23 45.99
N LEU A 765 4.46 -3.02 47.27
CA LEU A 765 4.32 -1.68 47.87
C LEU A 765 5.66 -0.92 47.91
N MET A 766 6.74 -1.62 48.23
CA MET A 766 8.10 -1.07 48.27
C MET A 766 8.61 -0.71 46.89
N VAL A 767 8.34 -1.56 45.88
CA VAL A 767 8.74 -1.32 44.50
C VAL A 767 7.94 -0.15 43.90
N ALA A 768 6.63 -0.04 44.16
CA ALA A 768 5.85 1.14 43.80
C ALA A 768 6.37 2.42 44.49
N ALA A 769 6.80 2.31 45.76
CA ALA A 769 7.39 3.42 46.50
C ALA A 769 8.79 3.82 46.00
N HIS A 770 9.56 2.86 45.47
CA HIS A 770 10.85 3.09 44.82
C HIS A 770 10.69 3.87 43.51
N GLU A 771 9.72 3.49 42.67
CA GLU A 771 9.46 4.09 41.35
C GLU A 771 8.44 5.25 41.35
N ALA A 772 8.17 5.85 42.51
CA ALA A 772 7.32 7.03 42.68
C ALA A 772 5.82 6.85 42.34
N HIS A 773 5.34 5.62 42.21
CA HIS A 773 3.99 5.33 41.72
C HIS A 773 2.91 5.43 42.83
N ALA A 774 2.69 6.65 43.33
CA ALA A 774 1.77 6.97 44.42
C ALA A 774 0.35 6.38 44.26
N SER A 775 -0.21 6.39 43.04
CA SER A 775 -1.53 5.80 42.77
C SER A 775 -1.58 4.28 42.92
N VAL A 776 -0.45 3.58 42.77
CA VAL A 776 -0.33 2.14 43.07
C VAL A 776 -0.06 1.91 44.56
N VAL A 777 0.72 2.78 45.21
CA VAL A 777 0.95 2.77 46.66
C VAL A 777 -0.38 2.85 47.41
N SER A 778 -1.23 3.83 47.10
CA SER A 778 -2.57 3.94 47.71
C SER A 778 -3.43 2.71 47.43
N LEU A 779 -3.47 2.23 46.18
CA LEU A 779 -4.23 1.03 45.80
C LEU A 779 -3.79 -0.22 46.57
N LEU A 780 -2.49 -0.40 46.83
CA LEU A 780 -1.98 -1.56 47.56
C LEU A 780 -2.37 -1.49 49.04
N ILE A 781 -2.23 -0.32 49.67
CA ILE A 781 -2.64 -0.11 51.08
C ILE A 781 -4.16 -0.28 51.22
N ASP A 782 -4.95 0.26 50.28
CA ASP A 782 -6.42 0.10 50.21
C ASP A 782 -6.87 -1.33 49.86
N ARG A 783 -5.92 -2.26 49.69
CA ARG A 783 -6.13 -3.71 49.52
C ARG A 783 -5.42 -4.54 50.58
N GLY A 784 -4.92 -3.92 51.65
CA GLY A 784 -4.34 -4.61 52.82
C GLY A 784 -2.86 -4.96 52.70
N ALA A 785 -2.09 -4.25 51.88
CA ALA A 785 -0.62 -4.36 51.90
C ALA A 785 -0.07 -3.85 53.24
N ASP A 786 0.96 -4.52 53.77
CA ASP A 786 1.60 -4.11 55.03
C ASP A 786 2.42 -2.82 54.82
N ILE A 787 1.90 -1.71 55.35
CA ILE A 787 2.52 -0.38 55.24
C ILE A 787 3.86 -0.29 55.99
N GLU A 788 4.08 -1.14 57.00
CA GLU A 788 5.32 -1.25 57.78
C GLU A 788 6.15 -2.49 57.44
N ALA A 789 5.85 -3.13 56.29
CA ALA A 789 6.62 -4.24 55.75
C ALA A 789 8.11 -3.89 55.67
N ARG A 790 8.98 -4.90 55.79
CA ARG A 790 10.44 -4.70 55.83
C ARG A 790 11.17 -5.58 54.82
N ASN A 791 12.08 -4.96 54.06
CA ASN A 791 12.97 -5.67 53.14
C ASN A 791 14.18 -6.28 53.87
N THR A 792 15.08 -6.96 53.15
CA THR A 792 16.29 -7.59 53.74
C THR A 792 17.18 -6.62 54.52
N PHE A 793 17.15 -5.33 54.17
CA PHE A 793 17.87 -4.26 54.85
C PHE A 793 17.05 -3.57 55.96
N GLY A 794 15.87 -4.10 56.29
CA GLY A 794 14.96 -3.60 57.31
C GLY A 794 14.28 -2.27 56.97
N ASN A 795 14.35 -1.77 55.73
CA ASN A 795 13.69 -0.51 55.34
C ASN A 795 12.20 -0.75 55.09
N THR A 796 11.38 0.23 55.46
CA THR A 796 9.95 0.29 55.17
C THR A 796 9.68 1.05 53.85
N PRO A 797 8.48 0.96 53.25
CA PRO A 797 8.11 1.74 52.07
C PRO A 797 8.38 3.25 52.22
N LEU A 798 8.11 3.82 53.40
CA LEU A 798 8.38 5.22 53.71
C LEU A 798 9.89 5.54 53.72
N SER A 799 10.69 4.66 54.32
CA SER A 799 12.16 4.75 54.34
C SER A 799 12.77 4.65 52.92
N ILE A 800 12.17 3.83 52.04
CA ILE A 800 12.56 3.68 50.63
C ILE A 800 12.20 4.93 49.81
N ALA A 801 10.97 5.43 49.93
CA ALA A 801 10.50 6.65 49.29
C ALA A 801 11.31 7.86 49.73
N ALA A 802 11.65 7.95 51.01
CA ALA A 802 12.42 9.04 51.58
C ALA A 802 13.87 9.06 51.07
N ARG A 803 14.55 7.90 50.97
CA ARG A 803 15.84 7.75 50.28
C ARG A 803 15.80 8.26 48.83
N ARG A 804 14.73 7.90 48.10
CA ARG A 804 14.61 8.16 46.66
C ARG A 804 14.08 9.55 46.31
N GLY A 805 13.58 10.34 47.27
CA GLY A 805 13.02 11.67 47.02
C GLY A 805 11.70 11.58 46.26
N ARG A 806 10.75 10.77 46.75
CA ARG A 806 9.45 10.56 46.10
C ARG A 806 8.34 11.25 46.88
N ASP A 807 8.29 12.59 46.82
CA ASP A 807 7.44 13.44 47.67
C ASP A 807 5.95 13.04 47.66
N ALA A 808 5.38 12.73 46.48
CA ALA A 808 4.00 12.28 46.35
C ALA A 808 3.73 10.92 47.02
N VAL A 809 4.72 10.02 47.06
CA VAL A 809 4.63 8.73 47.76
C VAL A 809 4.80 8.93 49.27
N VAL A 810 5.75 9.77 49.70
CA VAL A 810 5.96 10.10 51.12
C VAL A 810 4.68 10.70 51.71
N LYS A 811 4.06 11.65 51.00
CA LYS A 811 2.76 12.21 51.37
C LYS A 811 1.68 11.12 51.49
N ALA A 812 1.51 10.28 50.47
CA ALA A 812 0.49 9.23 50.47
C ALA A 812 0.67 8.20 51.60
N LEU A 813 1.91 7.82 51.93
CA LEU A 813 2.22 6.90 53.03
C LEU A 813 1.92 7.52 54.40
N LEU A 814 2.28 8.78 54.62
CA LEU A 814 1.97 9.50 55.86
C LEU A 814 0.47 9.75 56.03
N GLU A 815 -0.26 10.04 54.94
CA GLU A 815 -1.72 10.17 54.93
C GLU A 815 -2.45 8.83 55.16
N LYS A 816 -1.77 7.69 54.95
CA LYS A 816 -2.24 6.34 55.28
C LYS A 816 -1.69 5.80 56.62
N GLY A 817 -0.97 6.62 57.39
CA GLY A 817 -0.55 6.29 58.76
C GLY A 817 0.75 5.50 58.91
N ALA A 818 1.67 5.56 57.94
CA ALA A 818 3.01 4.98 58.07
C ALA A 818 3.81 5.59 59.25
N ASP A 819 4.60 4.78 59.95
CA ASP A 819 5.42 5.22 61.08
C ASP A 819 6.57 6.13 60.62
N ILE A 820 6.43 7.41 60.94
CA ILE A 820 7.40 8.46 60.59
C ILE A 820 8.77 8.27 61.28
N GLU A 821 8.83 7.47 62.34
CA GLU A 821 10.05 7.12 63.09
C GLU A 821 10.59 5.71 62.74
N ALA A 822 10.02 5.03 61.73
CA ALA A 822 10.32 3.63 61.40
C ALA A 822 11.82 3.36 61.13
N LYS A 823 12.51 2.86 62.15
CA LYS A 823 13.96 2.60 62.09
C LYS A 823 14.30 1.36 61.25
N ASN A 824 15.27 1.47 60.34
CA ASN A 824 15.80 0.34 59.58
C ASN A 824 16.87 -0.45 60.36
N GLN A 825 17.55 -1.43 59.72
CA GLN A 825 18.52 -2.28 60.41
C GLN A 825 19.72 -1.52 61.03
N TRP A 826 20.07 -0.34 60.49
CA TRP A 826 21.14 0.52 61.02
C TRP A 826 20.63 1.53 62.06
N GLY A 827 19.31 1.58 62.30
CA GLY A 827 18.66 2.53 63.20
C GLY A 827 18.29 3.87 62.56
N ASP A 828 18.50 4.03 61.25
CA ASP A 828 18.14 5.25 60.51
C ASP A 828 16.61 5.36 60.39
N THR A 829 16.04 6.53 60.67
CA THR A 829 14.62 6.86 60.40
C THR A 829 14.42 7.29 58.94
N PRO A 830 13.19 7.40 58.41
CA PRO A 830 12.92 7.98 57.09
C PRO A 830 13.56 9.37 56.91
N LEU A 831 13.54 10.21 57.95
CA LEU A 831 14.23 11.51 57.95
C LEU A 831 15.75 11.33 57.84
N SER A 832 16.37 10.44 58.62
CA SER A 832 17.79 10.11 58.47
C SER A 832 18.15 9.69 57.03
N ARG A 833 17.28 8.91 56.36
CA ARG A 833 17.49 8.50 54.96
C ARG A 833 17.34 9.67 53.99
N ALA A 834 16.35 10.54 54.16
CA ALA A 834 16.22 11.76 53.36
C ALA A 834 17.48 12.64 53.47
N CYS A 835 18.03 12.77 54.69
CA CYS A 835 19.22 13.54 54.98
C CYS A 835 20.53 12.95 54.40
N ILE A 836 20.69 11.63 54.40
CA ILE A 836 21.85 10.96 53.77
C ILE A 836 21.92 11.23 52.25
N TYR A 837 20.76 11.31 51.58
CA TYR A 837 20.67 11.39 50.10
C TYR A 837 20.20 12.77 49.58
N GLY A 838 20.29 13.83 50.38
CA GLY A 838 20.03 15.20 49.90
C GLY A 838 18.58 15.52 49.56
N ARG A 839 17.60 14.82 50.14
CA ARG A 839 16.18 14.93 49.72
C ARG A 839 15.46 16.04 50.49
N VAL A 840 15.80 17.29 50.19
CA VAL A 840 15.33 18.49 50.91
C VAL A 840 13.80 18.59 50.99
N GLY A 841 13.07 18.37 49.90
CA GLY A 841 11.59 18.40 49.86
C GLY A 841 10.96 17.40 50.83
N VAL A 842 11.33 16.12 50.68
CA VAL A 842 10.97 15.04 51.61
C VAL A 842 11.38 15.33 53.05
N ALA A 843 12.61 15.80 53.29
CA ALA A 843 13.11 16.04 54.64
C ALA A 843 12.30 17.14 55.34
N ARG A 844 11.97 18.22 54.62
CA ARG A 844 11.03 19.26 55.08
C ARG A 844 9.65 18.67 55.36
N MET A 845 9.06 17.96 54.40
CA MET A 845 7.74 17.33 54.54
C MET A 845 7.64 16.39 55.75
N LEU A 846 8.70 15.65 56.07
CA LEU A 846 8.77 14.78 57.25
C LEU A 846 8.78 15.61 58.55
N ILE A 847 9.56 16.70 58.61
CA ILE A 847 9.61 17.60 59.78
C ILE A 847 8.27 18.34 59.95
N ASP A 848 7.68 18.84 58.86
CA ASP A 848 6.35 19.46 58.83
C ASP A 848 5.24 18.50 59.32
N LYS A 849 5.49 17.18 59.23
CA LYS A 849 4.61 16.10 59.71
C LYS A 849 5.03 15.52 61.09
N GLY A 850 6.00 16.13 61.76
CA GLY A 850 6.38 15.82 63.14
C GLY A 850 7.56 14.86 63.33
N ALA A 851 8.35 14.58 62.29
CA ALA A 851 9.56 13.76 62.41
C ALA A 851 10.62 14.40 63.31
N LYS A 852 11.20 13.61 64.21
CA LYS A 852 12.16 14.08 65.21
C LYS A 852 13.56 14.25 64.63
N VAL A 853 14.02 15.49 64.58
CA VAL A 853 15.32 15.91 63.99
C VAL A 853 16.56 15.42 64.75
N ASP A 854 16.42 14.95 65.99
CA ASP A 854 17.52 14.57 66.89
C ASP A 854 17.72 13.05 67.02
N VAL A 855 16.90 12.23 66.35
CA VAL A 855 16.87 10.78 66.58
C VAL A 855 18.14 10.09 66.12
N LYS A 856 18.83 9.49 67.09
CA LYS A 856 20.09 8.76 66.87
C LYS A 856 19.84 7.38 66.26
N ASN A 857 20.67 7.03 65.27
CA ASN A 857 20.79 5.68 64.74
C ASN A 857 21.70 4.78 65.63
N LYS A 858 21.94 3.52 65.24
CA LYS A 858 22.74 2.57 66.05
C LYS A 858 24.20 2.98 66.23
N LYS A 859 24.70 3.99 65.51
CA LYS A 859 26.04 4.57 65.68
C LYS A 859 26.04 5.87 66.51
N GLY A 860 24.90 6.25 67.10
CA GLY A 860 24.75 7.46 67.90
C GLY A 860 24.60 8.75 67.09
N VAL A 861 24.50 8.66 65.76
CA VAL A 861 24.55 9.80 64.83
C VAL A 861 23.14 10.32 64.51
N THR A 862 22.95 11.63 64.45
CA THR A 862 21.67 12.31 64.15
C THR A 862 21.49 12.59 62.63
N PRO A 863 20.26 12.86 62.15
CA PRO A 863 19.99 13.29 60.77
C PRO A 863 20.86 14.47 60.29
N LEU A 864 21.10 15.47 61.14
CA LEU A 864 21.97 16.62 60.83
C LEU A 864 23.42 16.18 60.59
N GLN A 865 23.99 15.40 61.52
CA GLN A 865 25.35 14.87 61.40
C GLN A 865 25.51 13.92 60.20
N LEU A 866 24.45 13.23 59.80
CA LEU A 866 24.41 12.43 58.57
C LEU A 866 24.39 13.32 57.32
N ALA A 867 23.64 14.42 57.30
CA ALA A 867 23.66 15.38 56.20
C ALA A 867 25.04 16.05 56.06
N GLU A 868 25.62 16.51 57.17
CA GLU A 868 26.98 17.10 57.22
C GLU A 868 28.03 16.12 56.69
N LYS A 869 28.02 14.87 57.18
CA LYS A 869 28.98 13.83 56.77
C LYS A 869 28.88 13.46 55.28
N ASN A 870 27.68 13.58 54.68
CA ASN A 870 27.47 13.28 53.26
C ASN A 870 27.49 14.54 52.38
N GLY A 871 27.91 15.71 52.90
CA GLY A 871 28.07 16.95 52.14
C GLY A 871 26.76 17.61 51.67
N GLN A 872 25.62 17.28 52.30
CA GLN A 872 24.29 17.69 51.85
C GLN A 872 23.91 19.09 52.36
N THR A 873 24.65 20.11 51.92
CA THR A 873 24.57 21.50 52.42
C THR A 873 23.16 22.05 52.56
N GLU A 874 22.34 21.95 51.51
CA GLU A 874 20.95 22.48 51.53
C GLU A 874 20.07 21.79 52.59
N VAL A 875 20.32 20.51 52.89
CA VAL A 875 19.65 19.81 54.01
C VAL A 875 20.20 20.26 55.36
N VAL A 876 21.52 20.48 55.46
CA VAL A 876 22.18 20.98 56.68
C VAL A 876 21.64 22.36 57.04
N ASP A 877 21.53 23.27 56.08
CA ASP A 877 21.02 24.62 56.29
C ASP A 877 19.52 24.62 56.60
N MET A 878 18.73 23.77 55.93
CA MET A 878 17.31 23.55 56.25
C MET A 878 17.10 23.03 57.68
N LEU A 879 17.91 22.07 58.13
CA LEU A 879 17.86 21.53 59.49
C LEU A 879 18.33 22.54 60.55
N ARG A 880 19.36 23.35 60.25
CA ARG A 880 19.85 24.41 61.14
C ARG A 880 18.88 25.59 61.24
N ALA A 881 18.12 25.87 60.18
CA ALA A 881 17.06 26.88 60.19
C ALA A 881 15.79 26.44 60.94
N TYR A 882 15.66 25.15 61.29
CA TYR A 882 14.53 24.63 62.06
C TYR A 882 14.83 24.72 63.57
N PRO A 883 14.16 25.62 64.33
CA PRO A 883 14.48 25.82 65.74
C PRO A 883 14.02 24.64 66.60
N ILE A 884 14.86 24.23 67.57
CA ILE A 884 14.59 23.13 68.49
C ILE A 884 13.56 23.58 69.54
N VAL A 885 12.27 23.52 69.19
CA VAL A 885 11.15 23.91 70.06
C VAL A 885 10.10 22.80 70.08
N LEU A 886 10.28 21.82 70.97
CA LEU A 886 9.23 21.22 71.82
C LEU A 886 9.80 20.04 72.64
N ASN A 887 10.44 20.36 73.77
CA ASN A 887 10.59 19.38 74.86
C ASN A 887 10.59 20.05 76.26
N GLN A 888 9.65 20.97 76.47
CA GLN A 888 9.23 21.39 77.80
C GLN A 888 7.71 21.21 77.90
N LYS A 889 7.27 20.65 79.03
CA LYS A 889 5.85 20.48 79.35
C LYS A 889 5.26 21.83 79.75
N CYS A 890 4.23 22.29 79.06
CA CYS A 890 3.32 23.26 79.67
C CYS A 890 2.47 22.52 80.71
N ILE A 891 2.86 22.62 81.98
CA ILE A 891 2.00 22.36 83.12
C ILE A 891 1.54 23.75 83.60
N PHE A 892 0.29 24.11 83.30
CA PHE A 892 -0.68 24.73 84.20
C PHE A 892 -2.03 24.85 83.49
#